data_AF-A0A292YJE0-F1
#
_entry.id   AF-A0A292YJE0-F1
#
_cell.length_a   1.000
_cell.length_b   1.000
_cell.length_c   1.000
_cell.angle_alpha   90.00
_cell.angle_beta   90.00
_cell.angle_gamma   90.00
#
_symmetry.space_group_name_H-M   'P 1'
#
loop_
_entity.id
_entity.type
_entity.pdbx_description
1 polymer ?
#
loop_
_entity_poly.entity_id
_entity_poly.type
_entity_poly.pdbx_seq_one_letter_code
_entity_poly.pdbx_strand_id
1 'polypeptide(L)'
;MPKKRVLVSAFLATMMSVGWNGMSVPVVLAAETGIAGTHLELKDTILANLKTTNIGPGVELATFDRLDRRGWVRGQVLKVDLGSKKISTDLLFPGVVSAAEPLSETANKSGAIAGVNGDFFDITGTRAPLGSQVKNGELLKGPVPDWTKVAGVGKDGLGRLADMMLEGTVTLPSGSHPLIALNQSWITYDGIGVFTSAWGSASRKGSVGDAWAVREVLVKDGKVVSISDQAGSGEIPQGSYVILARDSATYAFDGLKAGDPVSVQYKPKANLPEQFQFAVGGNLYLLKDGAVQELDDTSSDPRTAIGFSADGKTMYLATVDGRQQNSRGMTLRELAELLQGLGAANALNLDGGGSTTMVARLPGKNQVEVVNSPSEGSQRPVANGVGIFAAPGSGKLTGITLQPVMDHPDAHRVFPGLSRKLKAAGHDETYAHVVTGALTWQATPTDNASLMADGVFYGKKPGTVTVQAQAQDAKGTVNLQVIGDLFRVKTSAERLSIPTGGSHTFFVTGSDAEGYSAPIEPQDVTLEYDRTILQIAASDNGQFVVTPLVGDGAAVVAVKVKDKQALLPVTIGYKPVVVADFEDESAWGTSGARSTVSVSSDAGQNGQGVKVSFDFTQSTATRTANIHPNATMEAPGQPLQVGVWVKGSGKGEWLSFTLLDASGKYHYVYGPHVTWTGWQFAEAAVPQGVQYPVQIVTIGAIETNKDKQYQGELVYDDLTVKVAPAIRITDQQPANKDPLIVQNGQLEAGRWKFAVLSDSHLTANSADNKQTEQIRTSLRQIVEAKPDFLVISGDLVDASNPENFALAEQLLNEEIGSRFPVYYIPGNHEVMGTGNLDYFLAKFKTNRYSFDHKGTRFILLDSSAGSFGKSDFLQLIDLRSRLNDAAKDPSIKNVVVIGHHPTRDPLPTKNSQLSDGKEAQLVETWLTEFRQSSGGKGAVYVSGHAHTVNVDRVNGVPYLVLGPSGKIPYGPADKGGFYAWNLFGIDGGADWIRTEVRPLLEQVTIEAPASLKAGETATVTAIGHQFGGHKFPLAYPATVAWSGSKNVFIGTGDSLEQARKSGRYNAVLDPETGKLTALKSGTVSISVQSNGITQQATIRIEAK
;
A
#
# COMPACT_ATOMS: atom_id res chain seq x y z
N MET A 1 39.04 -22.78 64.95
CA MET A 1 39.91 -22.78 63.74
C MET A 1 39.03 -23.00 62.50
N PRO A 2 39.47 -22.71 61.26
CA PRO A 2 38.69 -21.80 60.36
C PRO A 2 38.06 -22.48 59.11
N LYS A 3 37.19 -21.86 58.28
CA LYS A 3 36.56 -20.50 58.29
C LYS A 3 35.30 -20.44 57.39
N LYS A 4 34.24 -19.76 57.89
CA LYS A 4 33.32 -18.81 57.21
C LYS A 4 32.72 -19.10 55.81
N ARG A 5 31.40 -18.90 55.72
CA ARG A 5 30.79 -17.66 55.16
C ARG A 5 29.62 -17.21 56.07
N VAL A 6 29.08 -16.00 55.88
CA VAL A 6 28.38 -15.23 56.93
C VAL A 6 27.03 -14.67 56.47
N LEU A 7 26.03 -14.74 57.36
CA LEU A 7 24.72 -14.06 57.25
C LEU A 7 24.80 -12.61 57.76
N VAL A 8 24.00 -11.70 57.19
CA VAL A 8 23.55 -10.45 57.86
C VAL A 8 22.09 -10.20 57.46
N SER A 9 21.30 -9.64 58.39
CA SER A 9 19.93 -9.14 58.21
C SER A 9 19.62 -8.14 59.35
N ALA A 10 18.49 -7.43 59.26
CA ALA A 10 17.88 -6.58 60.31
C ALA A 10 18.59 -5.23 60.66
N PHE A 11 17.91 -4.15 61.08
CA PHE A 11 16.51 -3.65 60.91
C PHE A 11 16.37 -2.24 61.56
N LEU A 12 15.22 -1.54 61.37
CA LEU A 12 14.75 -0.30 62.06
C LEU A 12 15.59 1.00 61.79
N ALA A 13 15.13 2.24 62.00
CA ALA A 13 13.81 2.94 61.97
C ALA A 13 14.10 4.48 62.18
N THR A 14 13.21 5.49 62.02
CA THR A 14 11.76 5.57 61.66
C THR A 14 11.57 6.66 60.56
N MET A 15 10.68 7.67 60.50
CA MET A 15 9.55 8.22 61.32
C MET A 15 8.47 8.90 60.42
N MET A 16 7.54 9.65 61.02
CA MET A 16 6.27 10.17 60.46
C MET A 16 6.33 11.51 59.72
N SER A 17 5.45 11.70 58.73
CA SER A 17 4.50 12.83 58.69
C SER A 17 3.25 12.54 57.84
N VAL A 18 2.15 13.26 58.12
CA VAL A 18 0.82 13.20 57.45
C VAL A 18 0.81 14.22 56.28
N GLY A 19 0.10 14.10 55.16
CA GLY A 19 -0.80 13.05 54.64
C GLY A 19 -2.02 13.66 53.91
N TRP A 20 -2.33 13.22 52.69
CA TRP A 20 -3.57 13.59 51.96
C TRP A 20 -3.95 12.49 50.95
N ASN A 21 -5.24 12.17 50.83
CA ASN A 21 -5.74 11.13 49.94
C ASN A 21 -5.69 11.52 48.45
N GLY A 22 -5.05 10.69 47.63
CA GLY A 22 -5.31 10.55 46.20
C GLY A 22 -5.57 9.08 45.89
N MET A 23 -6.69 8.76 45.24
CA MET A 23 -7.02 7.36 44.90
C MET A 23 -6.21 6.89 43.69
N SER A 24 -5.01 6.38 43.95
CA SER A 24 -4.23 5.63 42.97
C SER A 24 -4.92 4.29 42.69
N VAL A 25 -5.61 4.18 41.55
CA VAL A 25 -6.05 2.90 41.01
C VAL A 25 -4.81 2.02 40.82
N PRO A 26 -4.76 0.80 41.40
CA PRO A 26 -3.61 -0.07 41.21
C PRO A 26 -3.59 -0.55 39.76
N VAL A 27 -2.68 0.00 38.95
CA VAL A 27 -2.34 -0.55 37.64
C VAL A 27 -1.62 -1.87 37.89
N VAL A 28 -2.39 -2.95 37.91
CA VAL A 28 -1.86 -4.31 37.88
C VAL A 28 -1.25 -4.50 36.49
N LEU A 29 0.08 -4.35 36.41
CA LEU A 29 0.87 -4.83 35.29
C LEU A 29 0.74 -6.35 35.23
N ALA A 30 -0.26 -6.82 34.50
CA ALA A 30 -0.35 -8.20 34.08
C ALA A 30 0.86 -8.50 33.19
N ALA A 31 1.55 -9.62 33.44
CA ALA A 31 2.63 -10.07 32.56
C ALA A 31 2.07 -10.33 31.16
N GLU A 32 2.74 -9.84 30.12
CA GLU A 32 2.21 -9.83 28.76
C GLU A 32 2.32 -11.23 28.11
N THR A 33 1.33 -12.08 28.34
CA THR A 33 1.33 -13.48 27.87
C THR A 33 0.79 -13.68 26.44
N GLY A 34 0.27 -12.64 25.78
CA GLY A 34 -0.23 -12.68 24.39
C GLY A 34 0.89 -12.57 23.34
N ILE A 35 0.54 -12.62 22.05
CA ILE A 35 1.50 -12.38 20.95
C ILE A 35 2.06 -10.95 21.03
N ALA A 36 1.25 -9.98 21.45
CA ALA A 36 1.68 -8.59 21.63
C ALA A 36 2.83 -8.39 22.65
N GLY A 37 3.03 -9.35 23.57
CA GLY A 37 4.15 -9.37 24.52
C GLY A 37 5.37 -10.20 24.08
N THR A 38 5.37 -10.70 22.84
CA THR A 38 6.51 -11.44 22.25
C THR A 38 7.32 -10.54 21.33
N HIS A 39 8.61 -10.84 21.16
CA HIS A 39 9.52 -10.02 20.36
C HIS A 39 9.32 -10.25 18.85
N LEU A 40 8.22 -9.73 18.31
CA LEU A 40 7.97 -9.59 16.87
C LEU A 40 8.91 -8.58 16.19
N GLU A 41 9.45 -7.63 16.96
CA GLU A 41 10.54 -6.75 16.53
C GLU A 41 11.84 -7.55 16.47
N LEU A 42 12.26 -7.92 15.26
CA LEU A 42 13.63 -8.38 15.01
C LEU A 42 14.57 -7.18 14.93
N LYS A 43 15.84 -7.40 15.32
CA LYS A 43 16.89 -6.38 15.23
C LYS A 43 17.01 -5.85 13.79
N ASP A 44 17.18 -4.53 13.65
CA ASP A 44 17.31 -3.84 12.37
C ASP A 44 16.08 -4.05 11.45
N THR A 45 14.89 -4.11 12.04
CA THR A 45 13.57 -4.12 11.35
C THR A 45 12.60 -3.12 12.01
N ILE A 46 11.48 -2.84 11.34
CA ILE A 46 10.40 -1.98 11.82
C ILE A 46 9.09 -2.76 11.78
N LEU A 47 8.41 -2.89 12.92
CA LEU A 47 7.08 -3.50 13.00
C LEU A 47 5.98 -2.44 12.77
N ALA A 48 4.97 -2.78 11.97
CA ALA A 48 3.85 -1.91 11.63
C ALA A 48 2.54 -2.69 11.54
N ASN A 49 1.40 -2.00 11.65
CA ASN A 49 0.06 -2.57 11.46
C ASN A 49 -0.25 -3.84 12.27
N LEU A 50 0.42 -4.03 13.42
CA LEU A 50 0.17 -5.18 14.30
C LEU A 50 -1.26 -5.10 14.86
N LYS A 51 -2.04 -6.15 14.59
CA LYS A 51 -3.37 -6.36 15.15
C LYS A 51 -3.47 -7.77 15.69
N THR A 52 -3.89 -7.91 16.95
CA THR A 52 -4.24 -9.20 17.55
C THR A 52 -5.75 -9.36 17.69
N THR A 53 -6.24 -10.60 17.73
CA THR A 53 -7.65 -10.95 17.90
C THR A 53 -7.76 -12.35 18.49
N ASN A 54 -8.44 -12.50 19.62
CA ASN A 54 -8.79 -13.81 20.17
C ASN A 54 -9.90 -14.44 19.32
N ILE A 55 -9.71 -15.67 18.86
CA ILE A 55 -10.66 -16.40 18.00
C ILE A 55 -11.15 -17.72 18.63
N GLY A 56 -10.57 -18.11 19.77
CA GLY A 56 -10.92 -19.32 20.52
C GLY A 56 -10.33 -19.32 21.94
N PRO A 57 -10.74 -20.24 22.84
CA PRO A 57 -10.22 -20.31 24.21
C PRO A 57 -8.75 -20.72 24.26
N GLY A 58 -7.84 -19.73 24.34
CA GLY A 58 -6.39 -19.96 24.20
C GLY A 58 -5.92 -19.97 22.74
N VAL A 59 -6.67 -19.33 21.82
CA VAL A 59 -6.28 -19.16 20.41
C VAL A 59 -6.31 -17.68 20.04
N GLU A 60 -5.12 -17.12 19.79
CA GLU A 60 -4.89 -15.73 19.41
C GLU A 60 -4.36 -15.68 17.96
N LEU A 61 -5.03 -14.90 17.10
CA LEU A 61 -4.56 -14.54 15.77
C LEU A 61 -3.87 -13.19 15.83
N ALA A 62 -2.66 -13.08 15.29
CA ALA A 62 -1.99 -11.82 15.00
C ALA A 62 -1.82 -11.64 13.49
N THR A 63 -1.93 -10.41 13.00
CA THR A 63 -1.58 -9.99 11.63
C THR A 63 -0.64 -8.79 11.71
N PHE A 64 0.43 -8.76 10.92
CA PHE A 64 1.42 -7.68 10.95
C PHE A 64 1.99 -7.34 9.56
N ASP A 65 2.46 -6.10 9.41
CA ASP A 65 3.44 -5.72 8.40
C ASP A 65 4.81 -5.52 9.09
N ARG A 66 5.91 -5.85 8.42
CA ARG A 66 7.27 -5.55 8.86
C ARG A 66 8.04 -4.94 7.69
N LEU A 67 8.85 -3.92 7.94
CA LEU A 67 9.77 -3.35 6.97
C LEU A 67 11.20 -3.61 7.41
N ASP A 68 12.03 -4.05 6.47
CA ASP A 68 13.48 -4.15 6.63
C ASP A 68 14.18 -3.71 5.34
N ARG A 69 15.52 -3.69 5.35
CA ARG A 69 16.37 -3.29 4.21
C ARG A 69 16.14 -4.06 2.89
N ARG A 70 15.46 -5.22 2.90
CA ARG A 70 15.07 -5.98 1.69
C ARG A 70 13.66 -5.62 1.19
N GLY A 71 12.91 -4.80 1.93
CA GLY A 71 11.53 -4.40 1.64
C GLY A 71 10.50 -4.97 2.62
N TRP A 72 9.22 -4.72 2.33
CA TRP A 72 8.10 -5.15 3.18
C TRP A 72 7.93 -6.66 3.24
N VAL A 73 7.50 -7.13 4.41
CA VAL A 73 6.95 -8.45 4.66
C VAL A 73 5.58 -8.30 5.33
N ARG A 74 4.61 -9.13 4.95
CA ARG A 74 3.33 -9.28 5.64
C ARG A 74 3.19 -10.71 6.15
N GLY A 75 2.71 -10.87 7.37
CA GLY A 75 2.52 -12.19 7.97
C GLY A 75 1.37 -12.28 8.96
N GLN A 76 0.99 -13.52 9.26
CA GLN A 76 -0.09 -13.87 10.17
C GLN A 76 0.38 -15.02 11.06
N VAL A 77 0.00 -15.00 12.33
CA VAL A 77 0.44 -15.97 13.35
C VAL A 77 -0.76 -16.40 14.19
N LEU A 78 -0.99 -17.69 14.30
CA LEU A 78 -1.88 -18.29 15.30
C LEU A 78 -1.04 -18.82 16.46
N LYS A 79 -1.26 -18.29 17.66
CA LYS A 79 -0.74 -18.85 18.92
C LYS A 79 -1.84 -19.70 19.57
N VAL A 80 -1.52 -20.95 19.88
CA VAL A 80 -2.48 -21.97 20.34
C VAL A 80 -1.97 -22.62 21.63
N ASP A 81 -2.73 -22.51 22.71
CA ASP A 81 -2.50 -23.24 23.96
C ASP A 81 -2.99 -24.69 23.85
N LEU A 82 -2.06 -25.63 23.73
CA LEU A 82 -2.31 -27.08 23.72
C LEU A 82 -2.54 -27.64 25.14
N GLY A 83 -2.21 -26.89 26.20
CA GLY A 83 -2.60 -27.21 27.57
C GLY A 83 -4.10 -27.01 27.83
N SER A 84 -4.78 -26.25 26.98
CA SER A 84 -6.22 -25.98 27.06
C SER A 84 -7.04 -27.21 26.65
N LYS A 85 -7.70 -27.86 27.63
CA LYS A 85 -8.71 -28.93 27.36
C LYS A 85 -9.94 -28.47 26.56
N LYS A 86 -10.03 -27.18 26.21
CA LYS A 86 -11.06 -26.63 25.31
C LYS A 86 -10.61 -26.60 23.84
N ILE A 87 -9.35 -26.90 23.53
CA ILE A 87 -8.79 -26.93 22.18
C ILE A 87 -8.35 -28.34 21.83
N SER A 88 -8.53 -28.72 20.57
CA SER A 88 -7.89 -29.88 19.96
C SER A 88 -7.35 -29.52 18.58
N THR A 89 -6.47 -30.38 18.06
CA THR A 89 -5.77 -30.19 16.79
C THR A 89 -5.78 -31.50 16.02
N ASP A 90 -6.05 -31.44 14.71
CA ASP A 90 -6.13 -32.62 13.84
C ASP A 90 -5.87 -32.24 12.37
N LEU A 91 -5.64 -33.24 11.53
CA LEU A 91 -5.34 -33.09 10.11
C LEU A 91 -6.57 -32.61 9.30
N LEU A 92 -6.46 -31.44 8.66
CA LEU A 92 -7.35 -31.05 7.57
C LEU A 92 -6.93 -31.79 6.30
N PHE A 93 -7.86 -32.50 5.65
CA PHE A 93 -7.65 -33.07 4.31
C PHE A 93 -9.01 -33.32 3.62
N PRO A 94 -9.09 -33.44 2.28
CA PRO A 94 -10.34 -33.62 1.53
C PRO A 94 -11.12 -34.93 1.75
N GLY A 95 -10.77 -35.75 2.73
CA GLY A 95 -11.39 -37.07 2.98
C GLY A 95 -10.70 -38.24 2.25
N VAL A 96 -9.93 -37.97 1.19
CA VAL A 96 -9.03 -38.93 0.54
C VAL A 96 -7.65 -38.31 0.29
N VAL A 97 -6.63 -39.15 0.14
CA VAL A 97 -5.21 -38.77 0.02
C VAL A 97 -4.89 -38.14 -1.34
N SER A 98 -5.45 -38.66 -2.44
CA SER A 98 -5.16 -38.24 -3.82
C SER A 98 -6.04 -37.07 -4.30
N ALA A 99 -6.33 -36.13 -3.41
CA ALA A 99 -7.21 -34.99 -3.66
C ALA A 99 -6.64 -33.71 -3.06
N ALA A 100 -7.08 -32.57 -3.58
CA ALA A 100 -6.72 -31.26 -3.07
C ALA A 100 -7.94 -30.32 -3.16
N GLU A 101 -8.20 -29.58 -2.09
CA GLU A 101 -9.32 -28.63 -1.97
C GLU A 101 -8.84 -27.30 -1.38
N PRO A 102 -9.55 -26.18 -1.62
CA PRO A 102 -9.31 -24.92 -0.90
C PRO A 102 -9.30 -25.13 0.62
N LEU A 103 -8.32 -24.57 1.32
CA LEU A 103 -8.17 -24.76 2.76
C LEU A 103 -9.42 -24.32 3.54
N SER A 104 -10.07 -23.22 3.13
CA SER A 104 -11.29 -22.74 3.77
C SER A 104 -12.47 -23.70 3.61
N GLU A 105 -12.53 -24.47 2.52
CA GLU A 105 -13.54 -25.51 2.37
C GLU A 105 -13.28 -26.66 3.34
N THR A 106 -12.07 -27.20 3.36
CA THR A 106 -11.70 -28.31 4.25
C THR A 106 -11.88 -27.95 5.73
N ALA A 107 -11.53 -26.73 6.12
CA ALA A 107 -11.73 -26.20 7.47
C ALA A 107 -13.23 -26.06 7.82
N ASN A 108 -14.05 -25.49 6.94
CA ASN A 108 -15.49 -25.38 7.18
C ASN A 108 -16.21 -26.76 7.17
N LYS A 109 -15.83 -27.67 6.27
CA LYS A 109 -16.35 -29.06 6.18
C LYS A 109 -16.06 -29.87 7.45
N SER A 110 -14.94 -29.61 8.12
CA SER A 110 -14.52 -30.28 9.37
C SER A 110 -14.93 -29.57 10.65
N GLY A 111 -15.44 -28.33 10.58
CA GLY A 111 -15.79 -27.52 11.76
C GLY A 111 -14.58 -26.89 12.48
N ALA A 112 -13.43 -26.76 11.81
CA ALA A 112 -12.27 -26.08 12.38
C ALA A 112 -12.55 -24.59 12.58
N ILE A 113 -12.01 -24.01 13.66
CA ILE A 113 -12.08 -22.57 13.95
C ILE A 113 -10.94 -21.79 13.32
N ALA A 114 -9.84 -22.45 12.97
CA ALA A 114 -8.72 -21.89 12.25
C ALA A 114 -7.85 -23.00 11.63
N GLY A 115 -6.92 -22.63 10.74
CA GLY A 115 -5.92 -23.55 10.22
C GLY A 115 -4.96 -22.93 9.21
N VAL A 116 -3.94 -23.70 8.84
CA VAL A 116 -2.99 -23.38 7.76
C VAL A 116 -2.83 -24.56 6.80
N ASN A 117 -2.33 -24.33 5.58
CA ASN A 117 -1.96 -25.40 4.66
C ASN A 117 -0.80 -26.25 5.23
N GLY A 118 -0.70 -27.49 4.76
CA GLY A 118 0.21 -28.49 5.33
C GLY A 118 1.37 -28.84 4.41
N ASP A 119 1.57 -30.14 4.22
CA ASP A 119 2.71 -30.73 3.53
C ASP A 119 2.72 -30.40 2.02
N PHE A 120 3.92 -30.51 1.45
CA PHE A 120 4.14 -30.52 0.01
C PHE A 120 3.46 -31.73 -0.62
N PHE A 121 3.07 -31.62 -1.89
CA PHE A 121 2.29 -32.64 -2.59
C PHE A 121 2.63 -32.74 -4.07
N ASP A 122 2.28 -33.88 -4.67
CA ASP A 122 2.38 -34.19 -6.09
C ASP A 122 1.35 -33.37 -6.90
N ILE A 123 1.57 -32.06 -6.97
CA ILE A 123 0.62 -31.04 -7.43
C ILE A 123 0.19 -31.20 -8.89
N THR A 124 1.04 -31.77 -9.75
CA THR A 124 0.74 -32.02 -11.18
C THR A 124 0.27 -33.44 -11.47
N GLY A 125 0.55 -34.41 -10.59
CA GLY A 125 0.17 -35.82 -10.75
C GLY A 125 -1.03 -36.22 -9.89
N THR A 126 -0.76 -37.05 -8.88
CA THR A 126 -1.75 -37.70 -8.02
C THR A 126 -2.41 -36.78 -6.99
N ARG A 127 -1.89 -35.56 -6.78
CA ARG A 127 -2.21 -34.65 -5.68
C ARG A 127 -1.93 -35.18 -4.27
N ALA A 128 -1.38 -36.38 -4.14
CA ALA A 128 -1.04 -36.94 -2.84
C ALA A 128 0.10 -36.14 -2.19
N PRO A 129 0.08 -35.95 -0.85
CA PRO A 129 1.21 -35.37 -0.12
C PRO A 129 2.51 -36.17 -0.32
N LEU A 130 3.64 -35.63 0.10
CA LEU A 130 4.91 -36.34 0.03
C LEU A 130 5.16 -37.14 1.31
N GLY A 131 5.09 -36.51 2.48
CA GLY A 131 5.37 -37.11 3.79
C GLY A 131 4.24 -37.95 4.38
N SER A 132 4.37 -38.23 5.68
CA SER A 132 3.39 -39.02 6.44
C SER A 132 2.14 -38.21 6.81
N GLN A 133 0.99 -38.86 6.86
CA GLN A 133 -0.26 -38.29 7.40
C GLN A 133 -0.79 -39.19 8.53
N VAL A 134 -0.88 -38.63 9.74
CA VAL A 134 -1.62 -39.23 10.86
C VAL A 134 -2.83 -38.36 11.16
N LYS A 135 -4.01 -38.99 11.28
CA LYS A 135 -5.28 -38.35 11.66
C LYS A 135 -5.97 -39.22 12.71
N ASN A 136 -6.50 -38.62 13.78
CA ASN A 136 -7.13 -39.34 14.90
C ASN A 136 -6.30 -40.53 15.48
N GLY A 137 -4.98 -40.47 15.37
CA GLY A 137 -4.05 -41.50 15.84
C GLY A 137 -3.83 -42.68 14.87
N GLU A 138 -4.41 -42.62 13.66
CA GLU A 138 -4.25 -43.63 12.60
C GLU A 138 -3.38 -43.09 11.45
N LEU A 139 -2.54 -43.96 10.88
CA LEU A 139 -1.69 -43.63 9.74
C LEU A 139 -2.48 -43.77 8.42
N LEU A 140 -2.87 -42.64 7.84
CA LEU A 140 -3.52 -42.59 6.53
C LEU A 140 -2.52 -42.83 5.39
N LYS A 141 -1.26 -42.44 5.56
CA LYS A 141 -0.24 -42.48 4.51
C LYS A 141 1.17 -42.43 5.11
N GLY A 142 2.09 -43.22 4.56
CA GLY A 142 3.53 -43.14 4.87
C GLY A 142 4.28 -42.15 3.96
N PRO A 143 5.56 -41.84 4.24
CA PRO A 143 6.33 -40.86 3.49
C PRO A 143 6.87 -41.47 2.19
N VAL A 144 6.98 -40.67 1.12
CA VAL A 144 7.87 -40.99 0.00
C VAL A 144 9.34 -40.88 0.47
N PRO A 145 10.33 -41.40 -0.29
CA PRO A 145 11.74 -41.28 0.07
C PRO A 145 12.16 -39.85 0.44
N ASP A 146 13.03 -39.75 1.44
CA ASP A 146 13.59 -38.51 2.01
C ASP A 146 12.58 -37.52 2.63
N TRP A 147 11.27 -37.67 2.39
CA TRP A 147 10.21 -36.79 2.90
C TRP A 147 9.65 -37.20 4.28
N THR A 148 10.56 -37.54 5.19
CA THR A 148 10.23 -38.26 6.42
C THR A 148 9.79 -37.37 7.58
N LYS A 149 9.97 -36.05 7.48
CA LYS A 149 9.80 -35.12 8.61
C LYS A 149 8.34 -34.78 8.81
N VAL A 150 7.92 -34.79 10.07
CA VAL A 150 6.56 -34.45 10.49
C VAL A 150 6.55 -33.49 11.67
N ALA A 151 5.47 -32.71 11.75
CA ALA A 151 5.08 -31.94 12.91
C ALA A 151 3.66 -32.35 13.32
N GLY A 152 3.37 -32.32 14.61
CA GLY A 152 2.04 -32.70 15.10
C GLY A 152 1.95 -32.68 16.62
N VAL A 153 0.82 -33.15 17.13
CA VAL A 153 0.55 -33.22 18.58
C VAL A 153 0.42 -34.68 19.00
N GLY A 154 1.06 -35.05 20.11
CA GLY A 154 1.00 -36.38 20.70
C GLY A 154 -0.37 -36.72 21.30
N LYS A 155 -0.63 -38.00 21.56
CA LYS A 155 -1.81 -38.45 22.33
C LYS A 155 -1.77 -38.01 23.80
N ASP A 156 -0.66 -37.42 24.24
CA ASP A 156 -0.47 -36.73 25.52
C ASP A 156 -0.82 -35.22 25.47
N GLY A 157 -1.15 -34.69 24.29
CA GLY A 157 -1.49 -33.28 24.07
C GLY A 157 -0.29 -32.35 23.82
N LEU A 158 0.95 -32.86 23.75
CA LEU A 158 2.13 -32.02 23.55
C LEU A 158 2.61 -32.02 22.09
N GLY A 159 2.88 -30.83 21.57
CA GLY A 159 3.39 -30.59 20.22
C GLY A 159 4.85 -30.98 20.04
N ARG A 160 5.16 -31.70 18.96
CA ARG A 160 6.49 -32.29 18.68
C ARG A 160 6.83 -32.31 17.19
N LEU A 161 8.11 -32.45 16.90
CA LEU A 161 8.67 -32.81 15.60
C LEU A 161 9.19 -34.25 15.64
N ALA A 162 9.14 -34.95 14.51
CA ALA A 162 9.75 -36.27 14.36
C ALA A 162 10.16 -36.56 12.91
N ASP A 163 11.09 -37.50 12.71
CA ASP A 163 11.24 -38.22 11.45
C ASP A 163 10.42 -39.51 11.57
N MET A 164 9.40 -39.68 10.72
CA MET A 164 8.40 -40.74 10.77
C MET A 164 8.41 -41.58 9.49
N MET A 165 8.83 -42.84 9.62
CA MET A 165 8.85 -43.86 8.58
C MET A 165 7.58 -44.74 8.59
N LEU A 166 7.38 -45.51 7.53
CA LEU A 166 6.48 -46.67 7.53
C LEU A 166 7.20 -47.91 8.10
N GLU A 167 6.54 -48.67 8.96
CA GLU A 167 6.93 -50.06 9.26
C GLU A 167 5.76 -50.97 8.93
N GLY A 168 5.93 -51.91 8.00
CA GLY A 168 4.87 -52.81 7.58
C GLY A 168 5.33 -54.06 6.84
N THR A 169 4.38 -54.96 6.58
CA THR A 169 4.61 -56.27 5.98
C THR A 169 3.38 -56.71 5.19
N VAL A 170 3.60 -57.27 4.00
CA VAL A 170 2.61 -58.02 3.22
C VAL A 170 2.90 -59.50 3.38
N THR A 171 1.93 -60.29 3.84
CA THR A 171 2.04 -61.74 3.92
C THR A 171 1.17 -62.40 2.87
N LEU A 172 1.83 -63.12 1.97
CA LEU A 172 1.30 -63.91 0.88
C LEU A 172 1.42 -65.41 1.23
N PRO A 173 0.78 -66.33 0.47
CA PRO A 173 1.00 -67.78 0.63
C PRO A 173 2.46 -68.21 0.38
N SER A 174 3.23 -67.41 -0.36
CA SER A 174 4.65 -67.59 -0.66
C SER A 174 5.60 -67.16 0.47
N GLY A 175 5.16 -66.26 1.36
CA GLY A 175 6.00 -65.71 2.43
C GLY A 175 5.59 -64.31 2.89
N SER A 176 6.42 -63.72 3.75
CA SER A 176 6.26 -62.34 4.24
C SER A 176 7.28 -61.42 3.59
N HIS A 177 6.81 -60.30 3.05
CA HIS A 177 7.60 -59.33 2.29
C HIS A 177 7.44 -57.93 2.91
N PRO A 178 8.49 -57.07 2.92
CA PRO A 178 8.38 -55.72 3.45
C PRO A 178 7.31 -54.89 2.71
N LEU A 179 6.47 -54.16 3.46
CA LEU A 179 5.66 -53.09 2.89
C LEU A 179 6.43 -51.78 3.06
N ILE A 180 6.75 -51.12 1.94
CA ILE A 180 7.59 -49.91 1.95
C ILE A 180 6.84 -48.65 1.51
N ALA A 181 5.65 -48.78 0.95
CA ALA A 181 4.78 -47.65 0.60
C ALA A 181 3.33 -47.87 1.06
N LEU A 182 2.69 -46.81 1.59
CA LEU A 182 1.27 -46.78 1.97
C LEU A 182 0.63 -45.50 1.45
N ASN A 183 -0.30 -45.62 0.49
CA ASN A 183 -1.00 -44.53 -0.19
C ASN A 183 -0.04 -43.45 -0.74
N GLN A 184 0.89 -43.82 -1.63
CA GLN A 184 2.00 -42.94 -2.07
C GLN A 184 1.98 -42.61 -3.57
N SER A 185 2.39 -41.39 -3.90
CA SER A 185 2.69 -40.91 -5.26
C SER A 185 3.91 -41.56 -5.90
N TRP A 186 4.74 -42.27 -5.12
CA TRP A 186 5.91 -43.03 -5.58
C TRP A 186 6.10 -44.30 -4.75
N ILE A 187 6.47 -45.40 -5.41
CA ILE A 187 7.01 -46.62 -4.81
C ILE A 187 8.44 -46.76 -5.32
N THR A 188 9.40 -46.96 -4.41
CA THR A 188 10.80 -47.19 -4.78
C THR A 188 10.98 -48.48 -5.59
N TYR A 189 12.02 -48.51 -6.42
CA TYR A 189 12.45 -49.68 -7.19
C TYR A 189 12.48 -50.96 -6.34
N ASP A 190 12.10 -52.08 -6.98
CA ASP A 190 11.98 -53.40 -6.35
C ASP A 190 11.06 -53.41 -5.10
N GLY A 191 10.03 -52.56 -5.12
CA GLY A 191 9.16 -52.27 -3.99
C GLY A 191 7.75 -52.85 -4.06
N ILE A 192 7.16 -53.03 -2.87
CA ILE A 192 5.74 -53.33 -2.67
C ILE A 192 5.08 -52.17 -1.91
N GLY A 193 4.03 -51.61 -2.48
CA GLY A 193 3.16 -50.61 -1.88
C GLY A 193 1.72 -51.09 -1.71
N VAL A 194 0.97 -50.42 -0.85
CA VAL A 194 -0.46 -50.66 -0.63
C VAL A 194 -1.25 -49.35 -0.75
N PHE A 195 -2.36 -49.43 -1.47
CA PHE A 195 -3.37 -48.40 -1.58
C PHE A 195 -4.65 -48.88 -0.90
N THR A 196 -5.24 -48.03 -0.07
CA THR A 196 -6.45 -48.31 0.72
C THR A 196 -7.64 -47.55 0.16
N SER A 197 -8.83 -47.74 0.73
CA SER A 197 -9.98 -46.88 0.45
C SER A 197 -9.72 -45.39 0.69
N ALA A 198 -8.74 -45.02 1.54
CA ALA A 198 -8.32 -43.64 1.73
C ALA A 198 -7.51 -43.05 0.55
N TRP A 199 -7.09 -43.83 -0.45
CA TRP A 199 -6.34 -43.30 -1.61
C TRP A 199 -7.14 -42.25 -2.38
N GLY A 200 -8.39 -42.58 -2.76
CA GLY A 200 -9.16 -41.78 -3.72
C GLY A 200 -9.08 -42.37 -5.14
N SER A 201 -9.34 -41.53 -6.14
CA SER A 201 -9.56 -41.97 -7.53
C SER A 201 -8.35 -41.84 -8.47
N ALA A 202 -7.23 -41.25 -8.01
CA ALA A 202 -6.07 -40.99 -8.86
C ALA A 202 -5.43 -42.28 -9.41
N SER A 203 -4.82 -42.16 -10.59
CA SER A 203 -4.11 -43.27 -11.24
C SER A 203 -2.88 -43.69 -10.44
N ARG A 204 -2.82 -44.98 -10.06
CA ARG A 204 -1.68 -45.58 -9.36
C ARG A 204 -0.49 -45.82 -10.31
N LYS A 205 -0.66 -45.59 -11.63
CA LYS A 205 0.43 -45.66 -12.62
C LYS A 205 1.55 -44.65 -12.35
N GLY A 206 1.23 -43.47 -11.79
CA GLY A 206 2.27 -42.50 -11.37
C GLY A 206 3.23 -43.11 -10.36
N SER A 207 2.69 -43.86 -9.40
CA SER A 207 3.44 -44.48 -8.30
C SER A 207 4.43 -45.58 -8.71
N VAL A 208 4.41 -46.05 -9.96
CA VAL A 208 5.38 -47.01 -10.50
C VAL A 208 6.22 -46.47 -11.65
N GLY A 209 5.90 -45.29 -12.18
CA GLY A 209 6.72 -44.54 -13.13
C GLY A 209 7.24 -45.34 -14.34
N ASP A 210 8.53 -45.64 -14.28
CA ASP A 210 9.39 -46.27 -15.29
C ASP A 210 9.51 -47.81 -15.16
N ALA A 211 8.80 -48.42 -14.21
CA ALA A 211 8.94 -49.84 -13.88
C ALA A 211 8.80 -50.78 -15.09
N TRP A 212 9.75 -51.72 -15.24
CA TRP A 212 9.77 -52.67 -16.34
C TRP A 212 8.80 -53.85 -16.16
N ALA A 213 8.35 -54.08 -14.92
CA ALA A 213 7.26 -54.97 -14.58
C ALA A 213 6.38 -54.35 -13.49
N VAL A 214 5.07 -54.61 -13.54
CA VAL A 214 4.08 -54.12 -12.57
C VAL A 214 3.11 -55.24 -12.24
N ARG A 215 2.72 -55.36 -10.96
CA ARG A 215 1.74 -56.34 -10.48
C ARG A 215 0.76 -55.64 -9.55
N GLU A 216 -0.48 -55.44 -9.99
CA GLU A 216 -1.57 -54.93 -9.17
C GLU A 216 -2.46 -56.08 -8.68
N VAL A 217 -2.78 -56.12 -7.39
CA VAL A 217 -3.61 -57.15 -6.75
C VAL A 217 -4.69 -56.49 -5.90
N LEU A 218 -5.95 -56.63 -6.29
CA LEU A 218 -7.09 -56.21 -5.47
C LEU A 218 -7.36 -57.28 -4.41
N VAL A 219 -7.36 -56.89 -3.15
CA VAL A 219 -7.69 -57.73 -2.00
C VAL A 219 -8.93 -57.17 -1.31
N LYS A 220 -9.87 -58.03 -0.94
CA LYS A 220 -11.05 -57.69 -0.15
C LYS A 220 -11.26 -58.74 0.93
N ASP A 221 -11.61 -58.31 2.14
CA ASP A 221 -11.88 -59.20 3.29
C ASP A 221 -10.76 -60.24 3.53
N GLY A 222 -9.51 -59.85 3.28
CA GLY A 222 -8.30 -60.69 3.42
C GLY A 222 -8.07 -61.71 2.30
N LYS A 223 -8.76 -61.60 1.16
CA LYS A 223 -8.63 -62.52 0.01
C LYS A 223 -8.44 -61.80 -1.32
N VAL A 224 -7.64 -62.38 -2.21
CA VAL A 224 -7.44 -61.87 -3.57
C VAL A 224 -8.75 -61.91 -4.37
N VAL A 225 -9.12 -60.78 -4.98
CA VAL A 225 -10.27 -60.63 -5.88
C VAL A 225 -9.82 -60.68 -7.34
N SER A 226 -8.77 -59.93 -7.69
CA SER A 226 -8.22 -59.88 -9.04
C SER A 226 -6.73 -59.56 -9.03
N ILE A 227 -6.06 -59.90 -10.14
CA ILE A 227 -4.63 -59.69 -10.38
C ILE A 227 -4.48 -59.06 -11.78
N SER A 228 -3.55 -58.13 -11.94
CA SER A 228 -3.27 -57.39 -13.17
C SER A 228 -1.76 -57.18 -13.36
N ASP A 229 -1.30 -57.15 -14.61
CA ASP A 229 0.06 -56.79 -15.02
C ASP A 229 0.22 -55.28 -15.26
N GLN A 230 -0.80 -54.48 -14.92
CA GLN A 230 -0.85 -53.03 -15.10
C GLN A 230 -1.41 -52.34 -13.84
N ALA A 231 -0.82 -51.20 -13.46
CA ALA A 231 -1.33 -50.33 -12.41
C ALA A 231 -2.65 -49.67 -12.86
N GLY A 232 -3.66 -49.74 -12.00
CA GLY A 232 -5.00 -49.23 -12.26
C GLY A 232 -5.21 -47.78 -11.79
N SER A 233 -6.46 -47.35 -11.87
CA SER A 233 -6.97 -46.08 -11.37
C SER A 233 -8.29 -46.30 -10.62
N GLY A 234 -8.96 -45.21 -10.22
CA GLY A 234 -10.27 -45.29 -9.59
C GLY A 234 -10.23 -45.68 -8.11
N GLU A 235 -11.37 -45.46 -7.48
CA GLU A 235 -11.57 -45.63 -6.03
C GLU A 235 -11.45 -47.09 -5.58
N ILE A 236 -10.99 -47.27 -4.34
CA ILE A 236 -10.85 -48.57 -3.70
C ILE A 236 -12.00 -48.73 -2.70
N PRO A 237 -12.90 -49.74 -2.84
CA PRO A 237 -14.04 -49.88 -1.95
C PRO A 237 -13.65 -50.11 -0.48
N GLN A 238 -14.50 -49.66 0.45
CA GLN A 238 -14.32 -49.96 1.87
C GLN A 238 -14.27 -51.49 2.13
N GLY A 239 -13.42 -51.90 3.07
CA GLY A 239 -13.07 -53.31 3.29
C GLY A 239 -12.12 -53.92 2.25
N SER A 240 -11.64 -53.11 1.30
CA SER A 240 -10.71 -53.54 0.24
C SER A 240 -9.41 -52.71 0.27
N TYR A 241 -8.35 -53.28 -0.26
CA TYR A 241 -7.09 -52.61 -0.55
C TYR A 241 -6.44 -53.18 -1.81
N VAL A 242 -5.59 -52.39 -2.45
CA VAL A 242 -4.82 -52.77 -3.63
C VAL A 242 -3.35 -52.87 -3.23
N ILE A 243 -2.73 -54.02 -3.44
CA ILE A 243 -1.27 -54.16 -3.40
C ILE A 243 -0.74 -53.83 -4.79
N LEU A 244 0.32 -53.05 -4.87
CA LEU A 244 1.01 -52.72 -6.11
C LEU A 244 2.50 -52.97 -5.94
N ALA A 245 3.05 -53.89 -6.73
CA ALA A 245 4.48 -54.18 -6.77
C ALA A 245 5.09 -53.78 -8.11
N ARG A 246 6.36 -53.37 -8.09
CA ARG A 246 7.13 -52.98 -9.26
C ARG A 246 8.46 -53.72 -9.36
N ASP A 247 8.97 -53.83 -10.59
CA ASP A 247 10.27 -54.41 -10.90
C ASP A 247 10.39 -55.84 -10.32
N SER A 248 11.50 -56.23 -9.67
CA SER A 248 11.66 -57.62 -9.20
C SER A 248 10.74 -58.02 -8.04
N ALA A 249 10.11 -57.07 -7.35
CA ALA A 249 9.10 -57.38 -6.34
C ALA A 249 7.82 -58.02 -6.94
N THR A 250 7.61 -57.91 -8.25
CA THR A 250 6.49 -58.58 -8.93
C THR A 250 6.55 -60.11 -8.81
N TYR A 251 7.74 -60.70 -8.72
CA TYR A 251 7.94 -62.16 -8.57
C TYR A 251 7.40 -62.73 -7.25
N ALA A 252 7.22 -61.90 -6.21
CA ALA A 252 6.65 -62.36 -4.94
C ALA A 252 5.20 -62.89 -5.06
N PHE A 253 4.53 -62.50 -6.14
CA PHE A 253 3.12 -62.79 -6.45
C PHE A 253 2.96 -63.91 -7.49
N ASP A 254 4.04 -64.52 -7.98
CA ASP A 254 3.96 -65.60 -8.96
C ASP A 254 3.23 -66.82 -8.38
N GLY A 255 2.22 -67.31 -9.11
CA GLY A 255 1.35 -68.40 -8.67
C GLY A 255 0.21 -68.01 -7.71
N LEU A 256 0.11 -66.73 -7.33
CA LEU A 256 -1.04 -66.19 -6.59
C LEU A 256 -2.31 -66.22 -7.46
N LYS A 257 -3.46 -66.53 -6.87
CA LYS A 257 -4.76 -66.60 -7.58
C LYS A 257 -5.91 -66.03 -6.75
N ALA A 258 -7.03 -65.74 -7.41
CA ALA A 258 -8.25 -65.29 -6.74
C ALA A 258 -8.71 -66.29 -5.65
N GLY A 259 -9.10 -65.76 -4.49
CA GLY A 259 -9.46 -66.53 -3.30
C GLY A 259 -8.29 -66.84 -2.34
N ASP A 260 -7.03 -66.66 -2.76
CA ASP A 260 -5.88 -66.88 -1.86
C ASP A 260 -5.88 -65.89 -0.68
N PRO A 261 -5.45 -66.34 0.53
CA PRO A 261 -5.36 -65.48 1.70
C PRO A 261 -4.17 -64.51 1.59
N VAL A 262 -4.42 -63.25 1.86
CA VAL A 262 -3.40 -62.20 1.90
C VAL A 262 -3.69 -61.30 3.11
N SER A 263 -2.66 -60.97 3.89
CA SER A 263 -2.78 -60.00 4.98
C SER A 263 -1.72 -58.92 4.88
N VAL A 264 -2.08 -57.71 5.30
CA VAL A 264 -1.20 -56.54 5.35
C VAL A 264 -1.23 -56.00 6.77
N GLN A 265 -0.06 -55.68 7.31
CA GLN A 265 0.09 -55.01 8.60
C GLN A 265 1.00 -53.80 8.42
N TYR A 266 0.65 -52.66 9.02
CA TYR A 266 1.49 -51.47 9.04
C TYR A 266 1.25 -50.60 10.27
N LYS A 267 2.23 -49.75 10.59
CA LYS A 267 2.17 -48.72 11.63
C LYS A 267 3.16 -47.58 11.31
N PRO A 268 2.98 -46.37 11.88
CA PRO A 268 4.00 -45.34 11.84
C PRO A 268 5.18 -45.72 12.74
N LYS A 269 6.39 -45.36 12.31
CA LYS A 269 7.64 -45.53 13.06
C LYS A 269 8.35 -44.18 13.16
N ALA A 270 8.04 -43.43 14.22
CA ALA A 270 8.74 -42.19 14.56
C ALA A 270 10.10 -42.48 15.23
N ASN A 271 11.00 -41.49 15.19
CA ASN A 271 12.24 -41.47 15.97
C ASN A 271 12.04 -41.04 17.44
N LEU A 272 10.81 -41.11 17.95
CA LEU A 272 10.42 -40.84 19.34
C LEU A 272 9.33 -41.84 19.81
N PRO A 273 9.20 -42.11 21.13
CA PRO A 273 8.32 -43.16 21.64
C PRO A 273 6.84 -42.79 21.69
N GLU A 274 6.50 -41.51 21.68
CA GLU A 274 5.10 -41.06 21.75
C GLU A 274 4.34 -41.26 20.44
N GLN A 275 3.08 -41.69 20.55
CA GLN A 275 2.19 -41.75 19.40
C GLN A 275 1.57 -40.38 19.13
N PHE A 276 1.59 -39.94 17.88
CA PHE A 276 0.85 -38.77 17.42
C PHE A 276 -0.67 -39.00 17.46
N GLN A 277 -1.42 -37.97 17.86
CA GLN A 277 -2.86 -37.85 17.63
C GLN A 277 -3.12 -37.37 16.19
N PHE A 278 -2.32 -36.40 15.72
CA PHE A 278 -2.23 -36.06 14.31
C PHE A 278 -0.78 -35.71 13.96
N ALA A 279 -0.41 -35.89 12.70
CA ALA A 279 0.89 -35.47 12.17
C ALA A 279 0.74 -35.09 10.69
N VAL A 280 1.41 -34.01 10.30
CA VAL A 280 1.52 -33.52 8.93
C VAL A 280 2.99 -33.51 8.50
N GLY A 281 3.25 -33.85 7.23
CA GLY A 281 4.58 -33.80 6.64
C GLY A 281 5.12 -32.37 6.46
N GLY A 282 6.43 -32.26 6.27
CA GLY A 282 7.13 -31.06 5.83
C GLY A 282 8.55 -31.40 5.39
N ASN A 283 9.27 -30.45 4.79
CA ASN A 283 10.56 -30.73 4.15
C ASN A 283 11.78 -30.59 5.09
N LEU A 284 11.81 -29.59 5.97
CA LEU A 284 12.99 -29.26 6.77
C LEU A 284 12.67 -28.64 8.13
N TYR A 285 13.55 -28.91 9.11
CA TYR A 285 13.50 -28.30 10.42
C TYR A 285 14.07 -26.87 10.36
N LEU A 286 13.29 -25.90 10.82
CA LEU A 286 13.66 -24.48 10.92
C LEU A 286 14.38 -24.19 12.25
N LEU A 287 13.81 -24.73 13.33
CA LEU A 287 14.33 -24.65 14.69
C LEU A 287 14.40 -26.05 15.29
N LYS A 288 15.43 -26.31 16.08
CA LYS A 288 15.52 -27.49 16.93
C LYS A 288 16.19 -27.14 18.26
N ASP A 289 15.59 -27.56 19.37
CA ASP A 289 16.09 -27.34 20.74
C ASP A 289 16.45 -25.87 21.05
N GLY A 290 15.76 -24.92 20.41
CA GLY A 290 15.96 -23.47 20.51
C GLY A 290 16.90 -22.86 19.45
N ALA A 291 17.62 -23.67 18.68
CA ALA A 291 18.61 -23.22 17.70
C ALA A 291 18.05 -23.18 16.27
N VAL A 292 18.32 -22.08 15.55
CA VAL A 292 18.14 -22.00 14.09
C VAL A 292 19.07 -23.01 13.42
N GLN A 293 18.55 -23.77 12.46
CA GLN A 293 19.31 -24.79 11.73
C GLN A 293 20.13 -24.16 10.58
N GLU A 294 20.95 -24.96 9.89
CA GLU A 294 21.58 -24.55 8.63
C GLU A 294 20.49 -24.42 7.55
N LEU A 295 20.25 -23.20 7.05
CA LEU A 295 19.11 -22.83 6.20
C LEU A 295 19.53 -21.90 5.06
N ASP A 296 18.84 -21.99 3.92
CA ASP A 296 18.98 -21.01 2.83
C ASP A 296 18.39 -19.64 3.24
N ASP A 297 19.19 -18.59 3.01
CA ASP A 297 18.82 -17.17 3.20
C ASP A 297 18.83 -16.37 1.87
N THR A 298 18.93 -17.06 0.73
CA THR A 298 18.86 -16.41 -0.60
C THR A 298 17.41 -16.23 -1.06
N SER A 299 16.57 -17.26 -0.95
CA SER A 299 15.21 -17.28 -1.53
C SER A 299 14.14 -16.64 -0.62
N SER A 300 13.61 -15.47 -0.98
CA SER A 300 12.41 -14.89 -0.33
C SER A 300 11.14 -15.36 -1.06
N ASP A 301 10.22 -15.99 -0.32
CA ASP A 301 9.01 -16.59 -0.86
C ASP A 301 7.82 -16.47 0.11
N PRO A 302 6.57 -16.71 -0.33
CA PRO A 302 5.47 -17.01 0.57
C PRO A 302 5.78 -18.31 1.32
N ARG A 303 5.58 -18.34 2.65
CA ARG A 303 5.93 -19.48 3.51
C ARG A 303 4.79 -19.83 4.45
N THR A 304 4.65 -21.12 4.76
CA THR A 304 3.87 -21.63 5.90
C THR A 304 4.78 -22.45 6.81
N ALA A 305 4.63 -22.33 8.12
CA ALA A 305 5.38 -23.13 9.09
C ALA A 305 4.60 -23.40 10.37
N ILE A 306 5.04 -24.45 11.08
CA ILE A 306 4.52 -24.89 12.39
C ILE A 306 5.68 -24.94 13.39
N GLY A 307 5.48 -24.36 14.57
CA GLY A 307 6.46 -24.33 15.65
C GLY A 307 5.83 -24.65 17.01
N PHE A 308 6.66 -25.05 17.97
CA PHE A 308 6.27 -25.45 19.32
C PHE A 308 7.21 -24.85 20.37
N SER A 309 6.68 -24.49 21.54
CA SER A 309 7.47 -24.13 22.73
C SER A 309 8.37 -25.28 23.19
N ALA A 310 9.39 -24.97 24.00
CA ALA A 310 10.34 -25.96 24.53
C ALA A 310 9.67 -27.07 25.37
N ASP A 311 8.48 -26.82 25.93
CA ASP A 311 7.69 -27.77 26.72
C ASP A 311 6.52 -28.39 25.92
N GLY A 312 6.41 -28.10 24.62
CA GLY A 312 5.37 -28.60 23.72
C GLY A 312 3.95 -28.09 24.00
N LYS A 313 3.74 -27.17 24.95
CA LYS A 313 2.38 -26.69 25.34
C LYS A 313 1.84 -25.55 24.49
N THR A 314 2.68 -24.77 23.82
CA THR A 314 2.24 -23.73 22.89
C THR A 314 2.61 -24.13 21.47
N MET A 315 1.64 -24.11 20.56
CA MET A 315 1.87 -24.22 19.12
C MET A 315 1.74 -22.85 18.45
N TYR A 316 2.59 -22.62 17.46
CA TYR A 316 2.60 -21.46 16.59
C TYR A 316 2.38 -21.93 15.15
N LEU A 317 1.38 -21.40 14.46
CA LEU A 317 1.24 -21.56 13.01
C LEU A 317 1.47 -20.20 12.36
N ALA A 318 2.43 -20.11 11.45
CA ALA A 318 2.78 -18.86 10.77
C ALA A 318 2.53 -18.98 9.27
N THR A 319 1.92 -17.95 8.68
CA THR A 319 1.95 -17.70 7.23
C THR A 319 2.64 -16.38 6.95
N VAL A 320 3.35 -16.32 5.83
CA VAL A 320 4.01 -15.13 5.31
C VAL A 320 3.58 -14.96 3.87
N ASP A 321 2.93 -13.85 3.55
CA ASP A 321 2.55 -13.51 2.17
C ASP A 321 3.81 -13.16 1.36
N GLY A 322 3.81 -13.39 0.05
CA GLY A 322 5.00 -13.15 -0.78
C GLY A 322 4.69 -13.01 -2.27
N ARG A 323 5.71 -12.70 -3.07
CA ARG A 323 5.61 -12.44 -4.53
C ARG A 323 4.62 -11.32 -4.89
N GLN A 324 4.39 -10.38 -3.98
CA GLN A 324 3.50 -9.23 -4.14
C GLN A 324 4.27 -7.94 -3.83
N GLN A 325 3.88 -6.79 -4.41
CA GLN A 325 4.51 -5.49 -4.05
C GLN A 325 4.40 -5.19 -2.54
N ASN A 326 3.31 -5.65 -1.91
CA ASN A 326 3.02 -5.41 -0.49
C ASN A 326 3.76 -6.37 0.46
N SER A 327 4.37 -7.45 -0.04
CA SER A 327 5.20 -8.39 0.71
C SER A 327 6.15 -9.19 -0.19
N ARG A 328 7.46 -9.10 0.09
CA ARG A 328 8.53 -9.85 -0.60
C ARG A 328 8.55 -11.35 -0.25
N GLY A 329 7.87 -11.76 0.82
CA GLY A 329 8.04 -13.08 1.42
C GLY A 329 9.15 -13.12 2.48
N MET A 330 9.45 -14.32 3.01
CA MET A 330 10.59 -14.56 3.89
C MET A 330 11.50 -15.66 3.34
N THR A 331 12.76 -15.60 3.71
CA THR A 331 13.68 -16.74 3.63
C THR A 331 13.38 -17.77 4.70
N LEU A 332 13.95 -18.97 4.58
CA LEU A 332 13.79 -20.00 5.62
C LEU A 332 14.42 -19.53 6.94
N ARG A 333 15.54 -18.81 6.85
CA ARG A 333 16.19 -18.18 8.00
C ARG A 333 15.31 -17.11 8.67
N GLU A 334 14.78 -16.17 7.89
CA GLU A 334 13.91 -15.10 8.42
C GLU A 334 12.63 -15.65 9.08
N LEU A 335 12.11 -16.77 8.58
CA LEU A 335 10.97 -17.51 9.13
C LEU A 335 11.32 -18.26 10.43
N ALA A 336 12.51 -18.86 10.50
CA ALA A 336 13.02 -19.49 11.71
C ALA A 336 13.24 -18.44 12.83
N GLU A 337 13.85 -17.29 12.49
CA GLU A 337 14.08 -16.18 13.42
C GLU A 337 12.75 -15.54 13.89
N LEU A 338 11.73 -15.44 13.03
CA LEU A 338 10.35 -15.07 13.44
C LEU A 338 9.77 -16.03 14.47
N LEU A 339 9.82 -17.35 14.21
CA LEU A 339 9.29 -18.36 15.13
C LEU A 339 10.09 -18.42 16.45
N GLN A 340 11.39 -18.15 16.42
CA GLN A 340 12.22 -18.05 17.62
C GLN A 340 11.83 -16.83 18.47
N GLY A 341 11.62 -15.66 17.86
CA GLY A 341 11.17 -14.43 18.55
C GLY A 341 9.76 -14.54 19.16
N LEU A 342 8.90 -15.37 18.55
CA LEU A 342 7.59 -15.75 19.10
C LEU A 342 7.69 -16.72 20.31
N GLY A 343 8.82 -17.39 20.52
CA GLY A 343 9.05 -18.34 21.61
C GLY A 343 8.94 -19.82 21.23
N ALA A 344 9.03 -20.18 19.95
CA ALA A 344 9.18 -21.56 19.53
C ALA A 344 10.64 -22.04 19.74
N ALA A 345 10.80 -23.27 20.22
CA ALA A 345 12.09 -23.95 20.33
C ALA A 345 12.30 -24.99 19.21
N ASN A 346 11.21 -25.54 18.67
CA ASN A 346 11.21 -26.52 17.60
C ASN A 346 10.26 -26.03 16.50
N ALA A 347 10.66 -26.09 15.22
CA ALA A 347 9.81 -25.70 14.10
C ALA A 347 10.12 -26.45 12.80
N LEU A 348 9.09 -26.65 11.97
CA LEU A 348 9.14 -27.32 10.66
C LEU A 348 8.56 -26.39 9.58
N ASN A 349 9.22 -26.33 8.43
CA ASN A 349 8.70 -25.66 7.24
C ASN A 349 7.66 -26.55 6.52
N LEU A 350 6.51 -25.96 6.19
CA LEU A 350 5.41 -26.58 5.45
C LEU A 350 5.42 -26.07 3.99
N ASP A 351 4.45 -26.49 3.16
CA ASP A 351 4.39 -26.02 1.77
C ASP A 351 4.16 -24.50 1.70
N GLY A 352 4.74 -23.86 0.69
CA GLY A 352 4.76 -22.40 0.53
C GLY A 352 4.23 -21.95 -0.82
N GLY A 353 4.72 -20.80 -1.30
CA GLY A 353 4.27 -20.25 -2.59
C GLY A 353 2.75 -20.03 -2.61
N GLY A 354 2.09 -20.38 -3.71
CA GLY A 354 0.64 -20.26 -3.86
C GLY A 354 -0.20 -21.14 -2.92
N SER A 355 0.40 -22.15 -2.29
CA SER A 355 -0.27 -22.96 -1.27
C SER A 355 -0.48 -22.20 0.05
N THR A 356 0.34 -21.16 0.31
CA THR A 356 0.39 -20.39 1.55
C THR A 356 -0.96 -19.76 1.90
N THR A 357 -1.69 -20.41 2.81
CA THR A 357 -3.04 -20.02 3.19
C THR A 357 -3.23 -20.17 4.70
N MET A 358 -3.74 -19.13 5.36
CA MET A 358 -4.27 -19.19 6.73
C MET A 358 -5.75 -18.82 6.73
N VAL A 359 -6.54 -19.59 7.47
CA VAL A 359 -7.98 -19.36 7.66
C VAL A 359 -8.32 -19.24 9.14
N ALA A 360 -9.28 -18.38 9.47
CA ALA A 360 -9.78 -18.19 10.84
C ALA A 360 -11.26 -17.80 10.87
N ARG A 361 -11.99 -18.28 11.87
CA ARG A 361 -13.37 -17.86 12.17
C ARG A 361 -13.30 -16.72 13.19
N LEU A 362 -13.42 -15.48 12.70
CA LEU A 362 -13.43 -14.31 13.59
C LEU A 362 -14.63 -14.38 14.58
N PRO A 363 -14.52 -13.76 15.77
CA PRO A 363 -15.58 -13.76 16.77
C PRO A 363 -16.98 -13.44 16.23
N GLY A 364 -17.93 -14.34 16.51
CA GLY A 364 -19.31 -14.21 16.04
C GLY A 364 -19.54 -14.49 14.55
N LYS A 365 -18.54 -15.00 13.80
CA LYS A 365 -18.74 -15.58 12.46
C LYS A 365 -19.18 -17.05 12.56
N ASN A 366 -19.90 -17.52 11.54
CA ASN A 366 -20.32 -18.93 11.42
C ASN A 366 -19.28 -19.81 10.70
N GLN A 367 -18.41 -19.23 9.88
CA GLN A 367 -17.46 -19.92 9.00
C GLN A 367 -16.07 -19.29 9.12
N VAL A 368 -15.02 -20.04 8.74
CA VAL A 368 -13.68 -19.47 8.57
C VAL A 368 -13.58 -18.64 7.29
N GLU A 369 -12.83 -17.55 7.36
CA GLU A 369 -12.42 -16.73 6.20
C GLU A 369 -10.90 -16.75 6.05
N VAL A 370 -10.39 -16.50 4.84
CA VAL A 370 -8.94 -16.39 4.57
C VAL A 370 -8.44 -15.07 5.17
N VAL A 371 -7.38 -15.13 5.97
CA VAL A 371 -6.85 -13.96 6.71
C VAL A 371 -5.48 -13.48 6.19
N ASN A 372 -4.93 -14.14 5.17
CA ASN A 372 -3.72 -13.76 4.46
C ASN A 372 -3.99 -13.33 3.00
N SER A 373 -2.95 -13.03 2.24
CA SER A 373 -3.01 -12.62 0.83
C SER A 373 -2.32 -13.66 -0.08
N PRO A 374 -3.04 -14.72 -0.52
CA PRO A 374 -2.46 -15.78 -1.36
C PRO A 374 -1.74 -15.25 -2.61
N SER A 375 -0.55 -15.77 -2.89
CA SER A 375 0.33 -15.21 -3.94
C SER A 375 -0.21 -15.33 -5.37
N GLU A 376 -1.26 -16.14 -5.58
CA GLU A 376 -1.90 -16.38 -6.87
C GLU A 376 -3.25 -15.64 -7.00
N GLY A 377 -3.50 -14.64 -6.13
CA GLY A 377 -4.73 -13.82 -6.11
C GLY A 377 -5.98 -14.53 -5.56
N SER A 378 -5.89 -15.84 -5.38
CA SER A 378 -6.91 -16.69 -4.75
C SER A 378 -6.20 -17.84 -4.01
N GLN A 379 -6.89 -18.49 -3.06
CA GLN A 379 -6.31 -19.64 -2.35
C GLN A 379 -6.21 -20.84 -3.30
N ARG A 380 -5.05 -21.51 -3.32
CA ARG A 380 -4.83 -22.72 -4.10
C ARG A 380 -5.50 -23.93 -3.42
N PRO A 381 -6.04 -24.91 -4.19
CA PRO A 381 -6.39 -26.21 -3.63
C PRO A 381 -5.15 -26.95 -3.10
N VAL A 382 -5.17 -27.37 -1.85
CA VAL A 382 -4.05 -28.04 -1.15
C VAL A 382 -4.44 -29.44 -0.68
N ALA A 383 -3.45 -30.35 -0.61
CA ALA A 383 -3.69 -31.75 -0.28
C ALA A 383 -4.03 -31.98 1.22
N ASN A 384 -3.48 -31.16 2.11
CA ASN A 384 -3.80 -31.20 3.55
C ASN A 384 -3.47 -29.86 4.25
N GLY A 385 -3.76 -29.81 5.56
CA GLY A 385 -3.49 -28.68 6.44
C GLY A 385 -3.58 -29.05 7.93
N VAL A 386 -3.25 -28.09 8.79
CA VAL A 386 -3.36 -28.22 10.25
C VAL A 386 -4.62 -27.50 10.71
N GLY A 387 -5.54 -28.21 11.37
CA GLY A 387 -6.81 -27.66 11.85
C GLY A 387 -6.79 -27.41 13.36
N ILE A 388 -7.30 -26.25 13.76
CA ILE A 388 -7.56 -25.90 15.16
C ILE A 388 -9.05 -26.05 15.42
N PHE A 389 -9.42 -26.80 16.45
CA PHE A 389 -10.81 -27.06 16.82
C PHE A 389 -11.05 -26.59 18.25
N ALA A 390 -12.18 -25.91 18.47
CA ALA A 390 -12.68 -25.64 19.82
C ALA A 390 -13.68 -26.74 20.21
N ALA A 391 -13.65 -27.15 21.47
CA ALA A 391 -14.74 -27.90 22.08
C ALA A 391 -16.05 -27.10 21.94
N PRO A 392 -17.22 -27.76 21.77
CA PRO A 392 -18.51 -27.06 21.69
C PRO A 392 -18.72 -26.14 22.88
N GLY A 393 -18.93 -24.85 22.61
CA GLY A 393 -19.27 -23.87 23.62
C GLY A 393 -20.70 -24.01 24.12
N SER A 394 -21.06 -23.21 25.11
CA SER A 394 -22.38 -23.28 25.74
C SER A 394 -23.55 -22.92 24.82
N GLY A 395 -23.29 -22.30 23.65
CA GLY A 395 -24.32 -21.75 22.76
C GLY A 395 -25.11 -20.59 23.38
N LYS A 396 -24.70 -20.10 24.56
CA LYS A 396 -25.29 -18.95 25.24
C LYS A 396 -24.52 -17.69 24.85
N LEU A 397 -25.22 -16.58 24.75
CA LEU A 397 -24.58 -15.30 24.48
C LEU A 397 -23.76 -14.87 25.69
N THR A 398 -22.43 -14.77 25.54
CA THR A 398 -21.51 -14.29 26.60
C THR A 398 -20.77 -13.02 26.20
N GLY A 399 -20.62 -12.76 24.90
CA GLY A 399 -19.97 -11.56 24.37
C GLY A 399 -20.58 -11.09 23.07
N ILE A 400 -20.26 -9.85 22.70
CA ILE A 400 -20.67 -9.22 21.43
C ILE A 400 -19.43 -8.58 20.81
N THR A 401 -19.16 -8.89 19.55
CA THR A 401 -18.12 -8.21 18.77
C THR A 401 -18.75 -7.04 18.01
N LEU A 402 -18.18 -5.85 18.18
CA LEU A 402 -18.61 -4.62 17.48
C LEU A 402 -17.56 -4.17 16.48
N GLN A 403 -18.01 -3.78 15.29
CA GLN A 403 -17.18 -3.13 14.27
C GLN A 403 -18.06 -2.26 13.35
N PRO A 404 -17.49 -1.29 12.62
CA PRO A 404 -18.15 -0.67 11.48
C PRO A 404 -18.69 -1.69 10.47
N VAL A 405 -19.83 -1.36 9.85
CA VAL A 405 -20.36 -2.09 8.68
C VAL A 405 -19.46 -1.87 7.48
N MET A 406 -19.13 -0.60 7.22
CA MET A 406 -18.29 -0.13 6.13
C MET A 406 -16.84 -0.59 6.29
N ASP A 407 -16.28 -1.15 5.22
CA ASP A 407 -14.90 -1.63 5.17
C ASP A 407 -13.95 -0.55 4.64
N HIS A 408 -13.41 0.26 5.55
CA HIS A 408 -12.50 1.36 5.27
C HIS A 408 -11.62 1.64 6.50
N PRO A 409 -10.31 1.93 6.37
CA PRO A 409 -9.42 2.15 7.53
C PRO A 409 -9.93 3.21 8.52
N ASP A 410 -10.34 4.38 8.00
CA ASP A 410 -10.94 5.45 8.80
C ASP A 410 -12.41 5.25 9.19
N ALA A 411 -13.02 4.06 8.99
CA ALA A 411 -14.41 3.82 9.41
C ALA A 411 -14.60 3.91 10.95
N HIS A 412 -13.51 3.89 11.72
CA HIS A 412 -13.50 4.21 13.15
C HIS A 412 -13.77 5.71 13.46
N ARG A 413 -13.83 6.58 12.44
CA ARG A 413 -14.04 8.03 12.57
C ARG A 413 -15.42 8.46 12.07
N VAL A 414 -15.93 9.58 12.59
CA VAL A 414 -17.14 10.24 12.09
C VAL A 414 -17.07 11.76 12.27
N PHE A 415 -17.76 12.51 11.44
CA PHE A 415 -17.94 13.96 11.61
C PHE A 415 -19.07 14.28 12.62
N PRO A 416 -19.02 15.43 13.31
CA PRO A 416 -20.17 15.96 14.05
C PRO A 416 -21.40 16.04 13.14
N GLY A 417 -22.55 15.55 13.61
CA GLY A 417 -23.81 15.55 12.87
C GLY A 417 -23.90 14.57 11.69
N LEU A 418 -22.89 13.74 11.43
CA LEU A 418 -22.96 12.61 10.49
C LEU A 418 -22.95 11.28 11.23
N SER A 419 -23.17 10.19 10.49
CA SER A 419 -23.41 8.86 11.04
C SER A 419 -22.30 7.83 10.76
N ARG A 420 -22.34 6.73 11.51
CA ARG A 420 -21.57 5.49 11.31
C ARG A 420 -22.45 4.30 11.65
N LYS A 421 -22.59 3.34 10.74
CA LYS A 421 -23.35 2.10 11.00
C LYS A 421 -22.45 1.03 11.61
N LEU A 422 -22.85 0.47 12.75
CA LEU A 422 -22.15 -0.64 13.40
C LEU A 422 -22.87 -1.96 13.17
N LYS A 423 -22.10 -3.06 13.03
CA LYS A 423 -22.61 -4.43 13.14
C LYS A 423 -22.26 -4.99 14.52
N ALA A 424 -23.16 -5.81 15.05
CA ALA A 424 -22.96 -6.55 16.29
C ALA A 424 -23.04 -8.05 15.99
N ALA A 425 -21.98 -8.78 16.30
CA ALA A 425 -21.92 -10.24 16.16
C ALA A 425 -21.86 -10.88 17.55
N GLY A 426 -22.95 -11.53 17.96
CA GLY A 426 -23.02 -12.23 19.24
C GLY A 426 -22.20 -13.51 19.23
N HIS A 427 -21.62 -13.86 20.38
CA HIS A 427 -20.90 -15.12 20.54
C HIS A 427 -20.92 -15.70 21.95
N ASP A 428 -20.58 -16.98 22.06
CA ASP A 428 -20.38 -17.70 23.32
C ASP A 428 -18.92 -17.63 23.82
N GLU A 429 -18.62 -18.37 24.89
CA GLU A 429 -17.29 -18.39 25.51
C GLU A 429 -16.21 -19.12 24.69
N THR A 430 -16.56 -19.61 23.50
CA THR A 430 -15.66 -20.18 22.48
C THR A 430 -15.57 -19.29 21.23
N TYR A 431 -16.15 -18.10 21.28
CA TYR A 431 -16.28 -17.15 20.17
C TYR A 431 -17.11 -17.67 18.97
N ALA A 432 -17.84 -18.78 19.15
CA ALA A 432 -18.80 -19.28 18.17
C ALA A 432 -20.02 -18.35 18.08
N HIS A 433 -20.56 -18.16 16.87
CA HIS A 433 -21.72 -17.29 16.64
C HIS A 433 -22.96 -17.69 17.45
N VAL A 434 -23.55 -16.70 18.13
CA VAL A 434 -24.82 -16.80 18.85
C VAL A 434 -25.71 -15.60 18.47
N VAL A 435 -26.99 -15.87 18.20
CA VAL A 435 -27.97 -14.81 17.89
C VAL A 435 -28.18 -13.93 19.12
N THR A 436 -27.96 -12.62 18.99
CA THR A 436 -28.00 -11.68 20.13
C THR A 436 -29.39 -11.50 20.74
N GLY A 437 -30.44 -11.64 19.93
CA GLY A 437 -31.74 -11.06 20.25
C GLY A 437 -31.71 -9.53 20.20
N ALA A 438 -32.62 -8.88 20.93
CA ALA A 438 -32.73 -7.42 20.98
C ALA A 438 -31.51 -6.78 21.67
N LEU A 439 -30.90 -5.80 21.00
CA LEU A 439 -29.74 -5.07 21.50
C LEU A 439 -30.15 -3.75 22.14
N THR A 440 -29.52 -3.45 23.27
CA THR A 440 -29.47 -2.10 23.88
C THR A 440 -28.12 -1.48 23.59
N TRP A 441 -28.09 -0.17 23.40
CA TRP A 441 -26.93 0.55 22.88
C TRP A 441 -26.62 1.79 23.74
N GLN A 442 -25.35 2.04 24.03
CA GLN A 442 -24.87 3.19 24.82
C GLN A 442 -23.61 3.80 24.20
N ALA A 443 -23.46 5.12 24.29
CA ALA A 443 -22.24 5.83 23.90
C ALA A 443 -21.71 6.67 25.08
N THR A 444 -20.41 6.58 25.34
CA THR A 444 -19.74 7.26 26.46
C THR A 444 -18.50 8.03 25.96
N PRO A 445 -18.40 9.36 26.17
CA PRO A 445 -19.37 10.24 26.82
C PRO A 445 -20.60 10.54 25.95
N THR A 446 -21.77 10.66 26.58
CA THR A 446 -23.09 10.92 25.93
C THR A 446 -23.20 12.29 25.26
N ASP A 447 -22.33 13.22 25.64
CA ASP A 447 -22.25 14.58 25.08
C ASP A 447 -21.65 14.60 23.67
N ASN A 448 -20.78 13.64 23.36
CA ASN A 448 -20.04 13.59 22.11
C ASN A 448 -20.77 12.84 21.00
N ALA A 449 -21.85 12.10 21.30
CA ALA A 449 -22.59 11.30 20.33
C ALA A 449 -24.07 11.10 20.67
N SER A 450 -24.85 10.69 19.68
CA SER A 450 -26.15 10.02 19.86
C SER A 450 -26.09 8.65 19.17
N LEU A 451 -26.94 7.73 19.61
CA LEU A 451 -26.90 6.33 19.16
C LEU A 451 -28.34 5.83 19.07
N MET A 452 -28.72 5.30 17.91
CA MET A 452 -30.06 4.77 17.65
C MET A 452 -30.13 3.26 17.93
N ALA A 453 -31.34 2.74 18.14
CA ALA A 453 -31.57 1.36 18.59
C ALA A 453 -31.16 0.28 17.56
N ASP A 454 -30.95 0.68 16.31
CA ASP A 454 -30.52 -0.13 15.18
C ASP A 454 -28.99 -0.23 15.02
N GLY A 455 -28.22 0.43 15.90
CA GLY A 455 -26.76 0.46 15.84
C GLY A 455 -26.18 1.59 14.98
N VAL A 456 -26.99 2.57 14.57
CA VAL A 456 -26.49 3.79 13.92
C VAL A 456 -25.99 4.80 14.97
N PHE A 457 -24.69 5.06 14.96
CA PHE A 457 -24.00 6.06 15.75
C PHE A 457 -24.00 7.41 15.01
N TYR A 458 -24.16 8.52 15.74
CA TYR A 458 -24.08 9.89 15.22
C TYR A 458 -23.12 10.72 16.06
N GLY A 459 -22.15 11.39 15.43
CA GLY A 459 -21.25 12.32 16.11
C GLY A 459 -21.95 13.60 16.57
N LYS A 460 -21.47 14.23 17.64
CA LYS A 460 -21.95 15.56 18.12
C LYS A 460 -20.81 16.54 18.44
N LYS A 461 -19.78 16.08 19.15
CA LYS A 461 -18.64 16.91 19.58
C LYS A 461 -17.33 16.14 19.35
N PRO A 462 -16.25 16.77 18.88
CA PRO A 462 -14.95 16.12 18.69
C PRO A 462 -14.44 15.41 19.94
N GLY A 463 -13.84 14.23 19.78
CA GLY A 463 -13.30 13.40 20.87
C GLY A 463 -13.57 11.91 20.67
N THR A 464 -12.88 11.07 21.46
CA THR A 464 -13.07 9.61 21.48
C THR A 464 -14.36 9.25 22.22
N VAL A 465 -15.11 8.31 21.67
CA VAL A 465 -16.37 7.80 22.24
C VAL A 465 -16.33 6.26 22.23
N THR A 466 -16.47 5.65 23.40
CA THR A 466 -16.70 4.20 23.50
C THR A 466 -18.18 3.93 23.27
N VAL A 467 -18.48 3.20 22.20
CA VAL A 467 -19.82 2.65 21.94
C VAL A 467 -19.91 1.25 22.53
N GLN A 468 -20.95 1.00 23.31
CA GLN A 468 -21.29 -0.31 23.88
C GLN A 468 -22.60 -0.82 23.28
N ALA A 469 -22.65 -2.11 23.01
CA ALA A 469 -23.88 -2.87 22.82
C ALA A 469 -24.02 -3.88 23.95
N GLN A 470 -25.25 -4.13 24.39
CA GLN A 470 -25.59 -5.13 25.40
C GLN A 470 -26.88 -5.87 24.99
N ALA A 471 -26.86 -7.19 25.09
CA ALA A 471 -28.06 -8.03 25.08
C ALA A 471 -27.95 -9.04 26.20
N GLN A 472 -28.99 -9.12 27.04
CA GLN A 472 -28.94 -9.86 28.32
C GLN A 472 -27.72 -9.36 29.14
N ASP A 473 -26.93 -10.25 29.73
CA ASP A 473 -25.71 -9.88 30.46
C ASP A 473 -24.48 -9.66 29.54
N ALA A 474 -24.56 -10.11 28.28
CA ALA A 474 -23.45 -10.05 27.34
C ALA A 474 -23.25 -8.64 26.78
N LYS A 475 -21.99 -8.21 26.67
CA LYS A 475 -21.58 -6.87 26.25
C LYS A 475 -20.52 -6.92 25.14
N GLY A 476 -20.47 -5.86 24.37
CA GLY A 476 -19.45 -5.60 23.35
C GLY A 476 -19.15 -4.12 23.24
N THR A 477 -17.89 -3.74 22.97
CA THR A 477 -17.47 -2.34 22.88
C THR A 477 -16.57 -2.07 21.69
N VAL A 478 -16.74 -0.91 21.06
CA VAL A 478 -15.83 -0.37 20.04
C VAL A 478 -15.57 1.11 20.34
N ASN A 479 -14.32 1.56 20.16
CA ASN A 479 -13.98 2.97 20.25
C ASN A 479 -14.11 3.62 18.86
N LEU A 480 -14.85 4.73 18.81
CA LEU A 480 -14.95 5.60 17.64
C LEU A 480 -14.37 6.98 17.98
N GLN A 481 -13.92 7.72 16.96
CA GLN A 481 -13.45 9.08 17.10
C GLN A 481 -14.37 10.03 16.35
N VAL A 482 -14.98 10.98 17.07
CA VAL A 482 -15.58 12.15 16.43
C VAL A 482 -14.45 13.13 16.12
N ILE A 483 -14.28 13.49 14.86
CA ILE A 483 -13.24 14.42 14.38
C ILE A 483 -13.80 15.86 14.32
N GLY A 484 -13.08 16.81 13.70
CA GLY A 484 -13.53 18.20 13.55
C GLY A 484 -14.75 18.33 12.62
N ASP A 485 -15.24 19.56 12.44
CA ASP A 485 -16.35 19.83 11.53
C ASP A 485 -15.98 19.57 10.06
N LEU A 486 -16.95 19.07 9.30
CA LEU A 486 -16.79 18.73 7.89
C LEU A 486 -16.40 19.97 7.07
N PHE A 487 -15.17 19.99 6.58
CA PHE A 487 -14.60 21.11 5.82
C PHE A 487 -14.72 20.89 4.31
N ARG A 488 -14.43 19.67 3.85
CA ARG A 488 -14.45 19.27 2.43
C ARG A 488 -15.04 17.87 2.29
N VAL A 489 -15.64 17.58 1.12
CA VAL A 489 -15.94 16.22 0.67
C VAL A 489 -15.20 15.91 -0.64
N LYS A 490 -14.95 14.61 -0.87
CA LYS A 490 -14.45 14.04 -2.12
C LYS A 490 -15.08 12.68 -2.36
N THR A 491 -15.17 12.28 -3.62
CA THR A 491 -15.45 10.91 -4.04
C THR A 491 -14.16 10.09 -4.10
N SER A 492 -14.25 8.76 -4.08
CA SER A 492 -13.10 7.85 -4.19
C SER A 492 -12.42 7.83 -5.56
N ALA A 493 -13.01 8.49 -6.56
CA ALA A 493 -12.44 8.80 -7.86
C ALA A 493 -12.80 10.24 -8.25
N GLU A 494 -11.97 10.89 -9.07
CA GLU A 494 -12.25 12.25 -9.58
C GLU A 494 -13.14 12.25 -10.84
N ARG A 495 -13.24 11.09 -11.50
CA ARG A 495 -14.11 10.80 -12.66
C ARG A 495 -14.39 9.30 -12.71
N LEU A 496 -15.58 8.90 -13.14
CA LEU A 496 -15.87 7.53 -13.56
C LEU A 496 -15.92 7.44 -15.08
N SER A 497 -15.32 6.39 -15.63
CA SER A 497 -15.45 6.00 -17.03
C SER A 497 -15.92 4.55 -17.07
N ILE A 498 -17.16 4.33 -17.48
CA ILE A 498 -17.82 3.02 -17.42
C ILE A 498 -17.99 2.48 -18.84
N PRO A 499 -17.46 1.29 -19.18
CA PRO A 499 -17.68 0.71 -20.50
C PRO A 499 -19.16 0.35 -20.69
N THR A 500 -19.61 0.30 -21.95
CA THR A 500 -20.98 -0.08 -22.31
C THR A 500 -21.36 -1.43 -21.69
N GLY A 501 -22.43 -1.47 -20.89
CA GLY A 501 -22.88 -2.66 -20.16
C GLY A 501 -22.11 -2.99 -18.86
N GLY A 502 -21.08 -2.21 -18.51
CA GLY A 502 -20.39 -2.32 -17.22
C GLY A 502 -21.11 -1.59 -16.08
N SER A 503 -20.55 -1.68 -14.88
CA SER A 503 -20.91 -0.85 -13.72
C SER A 503 -19.64 -0.46 -12.97
N HIS A 504 -19.72 0.52 -12.05
CA HIS A 504 -18.57 0.94 -11.25
C HIS A 504 -19.03 1.35 -9.85
N THR A 505 -18.22 1.14 -8.82
CA THR A 505 -18.53 1.64 -7.46
C THR A 505 -17.76 2.91 -7.11
N PHE A 506 -18.28 3.70 -6.17
CA PHE A 506 -17.53 4.75 -5.49
C PHE A 506 -17.97 4.87 -4.03
N PHE A 507 -17.13 5.47 -3.19
CA PHE A 507 -17.51 5.90 -1.85
C PHE A 507 -17.22 7.40 -1.66
N VAL A 508 -17.79 7.98 -0.61
CA VAL A 508 -17.62 9.41 -0.27
C VAL A 508 -16.75 9.52 0.96
N THR A 509 -15.78 10.43 0.93
CA THR A 509 -14.87 10.74 2.05
C THR A 509 -14.98 12.22 2.39
N GLY A 510 -15.13 12.54 3.67
CA GLY A 510 -14.98 13.90 4.18
C GLY A 510 -13.57 14.12 4.74
N SER A 511 -13.17 15.38 4.84
CA SER A 511 -12.07 15.81 5.71
C SER A 511 -12.49 17.02 6.55
N ASP A 512 -11.94 17.16 7.75
CA ASP A 512 -12.00 18.41 8.52
C ASP A 512 -10.90 19.40 8.07
N ALA A 513 -10.86 20.58 8.72
CA ALA A 513 -9.89 21.63 8.40
C ALA A 513 -8.44 21.28 8.77
N GLU A 514 -8.24 20.26 9.62
CA GLU A 514 -6.93 19.71 9.96
C GLU A 514 -6.59 18.47 9.12
N GLY A 515 -7.42 18.09 8.15
CA GLY A 515 -7.16 16.94 7.29
C GLY A 515 -7.32 15.58 7.98
N TYR A 516 -7.99 15.50 9.14
CA TYR A 516 -8.54 14.22 9.57
C TYR A 516 -9.63 13.81 8.60
N SER A 517 -9.50 12.63 8.01
CA SER A 517 -10.46 12.09 7.05
C SER A 517 -11.34 11.02 7.69
N ALA A 518 -12.58 10.91 7.22
CA ALA A 518 -13.48 9.80 7.52
C ALA A 518 -14.37 9.52 6.30
N PRO A 519 -14.73 8.26 6.02
CA PRO A 519 -15.69 7.93 4.98
C PRO A 519 -17.11 8.31 5.46
N ILE A 520 -18.05 8.51 4.54
CA ILE A 520 -19.39 9.00 4.85
C ILE A 520 -20.42 7.94 4.46
N GLU A 521 -21.35 7.62 5.37
CA GLU A 521 -22.39 6.62 5.11
C GLU A 521 -23.31 7.07 3.97
N PRO A 522 -23.79 6.16 3.10
CA PRO A 522 -24.72 6.53 2.03
C PRO A 522 -26.00 7.26 2.48
N GLN A 523 -26.43 7.08 3.74
CA GLN A 523 -27.59 7.77 4.31
C GLN A 523 -27.34 9.24 4.68
N ASP A 524 -26.08 9.67 4.80
CA ASP A 524 -25.69 11.07 5.04
C ASP A 524 -25.47 11.85 3.72
N VAL A 525 -25.62 11.18 2.57
CA VAL A 525 -25.26 11.70 1.24
C VAL A 525 -26.52 11.91 0.39
N THR A 526 -26.70 13.12 -0.12
CA THR A 526 -27.69 13.43 -1.16
C THR A 526 -27.03 13.39 -2.54
N LEU A 527 -27.62 12.63 -3.48
CA LEU A 527 -27.15 12.52 -4.86
C LEU A 527 -28.12 13.17 -5.84
N GLU A 528 -27.62 14.14 -6.61
CA GLU A 528 -28.32 14.79 -7.73
C GLU A 528 -27.60 14.44 -9.04
N TYR A 529 -28.31 13.80 -9.98
CA TYR A 529 -27.76 13.30 -11.24
C TYR A 529 -28.88 13.02 -12.25
N ASP A 530 -28.52 12.82 -13.53
CA ASP A 530 -29.49 12.44 -14.58
C ASP A 530 -29.93 10.97 -14.45
N ARG A 531 -31.18 10.77 -14.05
CA ARG A 531 -31.82 9.46 -13.84
C ARG A 531 -32.27 8.77 -15.14
N THR A 532 -32.11 9.40 -16.29
CA THR A 532 -32.30 8.76 -17.61
C THR A 532 -31.00 8.14 -18.13
N ILE A 533 -29.85 8.62 -17.65
CA ILE A 533 -28.51 8.20 -18.06
C ILE A 533 -27.91 7.19 -17.05
N LEU A 534 -28.18 7.37 -15.75
CA LEU A 534 -27.63 6.55 -14.66
C LEU A 534 -28.71 6.03 -13.71
N GLN A 535 -28.44 4.86 -13.12
CA GLN A 535 -28.98 4.43 -11.85
C GLN A 535 -27.85 4.40 -10.82
N ILE A 536 -28.07 4.94 -9.62
CA ILE A 536 -27.12 4.88 -8.51
C ILE A 536 -27.84 4.32 -7.28
N ALA A 537 -27.25 3.32 -6.64
CA ALA A 537 -27.80 2.65 -5.47
C ALA A 537 -26.73 2.50 -4.38
N ALA A 538 -27.13 2.61 -3.10
CA ALA A 538 -26.26 2.25 -1.99
C ALA A 538 -26.18 0.72 -1.85
N SER A 539 -25.02 0.20 -1.46
CA SER A 539 -24.80 -1.22 -1.13
C SER A 539 -24.51 -1.42 0.36
N ASP A 540 -24.76 -2.63 0.87
CA ASP A 540 -24.68 -2.94 2.31
C ASP A 540 -23.29 -2.75 2.95
N ASN A 541 -22.22 -2.63 2.14
CA ASN A 541 -20.86 -2.32 2.58
C ASN A 541 -20.55 -0.81 2.65
N GLY A 542 -21.53 0.06 2.40
CA GLY A 542 -21.38 1.52 2.45
C GLY A 542 -20.89 2.18 1.15
N GLN A 543 -20.72 1.44 0.06
CA GLN A 543 -20.40 2.00 -1.26
C GLN A 543 -21.67 2.40 -2.03
N PHE A 544 -21.50 3.23 -3.06
CA PHE A 544 -22.49 3.45 -4.12
C PHE A 544 -22.11 2.63 -5.35
N VAL A 545 -23.09 1.94 -5.94
CA VAL A 545 -22.98 1.27 -7.24
C VAL A 545 -23.59 2.17 -8.30
N VAL A 546 -22.85 2.44 -9.38
CA VAL A 546 -23.27 3.23 -10.53
C VAL A 546 -23.46 2.32 -11.73
N THR A 547 -24.69 2.26 -12.24
CA THR A 547 -25.10 1.44 -13.37
C THR A 547 -25.58 2.36 -14.51
N PRO A 548 -24.96 2.32 -15.70
CA PRO A 548 -25.47 2.98 -16.90
C PRO A 548 -26.84 2.48 -17.32
N LEU A 549 -27.70 3.38 -17.80
CA LEU A 549 -29.00 3.05 -18.42
C LEU A 549 -28.99 3.20 -19.95
N VAL A 550 -27.87 3.68 -20.51
CA VAL A 550 -27.66 3.97 -21.93
C VAL A 550 -26.36 3.33 -22.45
N GLY A 551 -26.25 3.13 -23.77
CA GLY A 551 -25.07 2.54 -24.39
C GLY A 551 -23.85 3.46 -24.45
N ASP A 552 -24.11 4.74 -24.73
CA ASP A 552 -23.17 5.86 -24.66
C ASP A 552 -23.84 7.07 -23.97
N GLY A 553 -23.06 7.88 -23.26
CA GLY A 553 -23.61 9.04 -22.56
C GLY A 553 -22.65 9.70 -21.57
N ALA A 554 -23.12 10.77 -20.93
CA ALA A 554 -22.37 11.53 -19.94
C ALA A 554 -23.31 12.21 -18.94
N ALA A 555 -22.93 12.20 -17.67
CA ALA A 555 -23.63 12.90 -16.59
C ALA A 555 -22.63 13.44 -15.55
N VAL A 556 -23.07 14.39 -14.73
CA VAL A 556 -22.35 14.78 -13.51
C VAL A 556 -23.21 14.38 -12.32
N VAL A 557 -22.61 13.68 -11.36
CA VAL A 557 -23.23 13.34 -10.08
C VAL A 557 -22.78 14.39 -9.06
N ALA A 558 -23.71 15.24 -8.65
CA ALA A 558 -23.53 16.15 -7.54
C ALA A 558 -23.73 15.39 -6.23
N VAL A 559 -22.63 15.23 -5.48
CA VAL A 559 -22.56 14.53 -4.19
C VAL A 559 -22.57 15.59 -3.09
N LYS A 560 -23.68 15.69 -2.35
CA LYS A 560 -23.87 16.70 -1.29
C LYS A 560 -23.89 16.06 0.09
N VAL A 561 -23.19 16.67 1.04
CA VAL A 561 -23.22 16.30 2.47
C VAL A 561 -23.21 17.58 3.29
N LYS A 562 -24.25 17.79 4.10
CA LYS A 562 -24.55 19.09 4.74
C LYS A 562 -24.51 20.23 3.69
N ASP A 563 -23.66 21.23 3.91
CA ASP A 563 -23.38 22.38 3.06
C ASP A 563 -22.20 22.16 2.08
N LYS A 564 -21.55 20.98 2.11
CA LYS A 564 -20.40 20.66 1.24
C LYS A 564 -20.85 19.84 0.03
N GLN A 565 -20.14 20.02 -1.09
CA GLN A 565 -20.44 19.37 -2.35
C GLN A 565 -19.15 18.91 -3.06
N ALA A 566 -19.20 17.71 -3.65
CA ALA A 566 -18.28 17.26 -4.69
C ALA A 566 -19.07 17.04 -5.99
N LEU A 567 -18.39 17.17 -7.13
CA LEU A 567 -18.93 16.84 -8.45
C LEU A 567 -18.15 15.64 -8.98
N LEU A 568 -18.85 14.56 -9.33
CA LEU A 568 -18.27 13.35 -9.93
C LEU A 568 -18.75 13.23 -11.38
N PRO A 569 -17.92 13.56 -12.38
CA PRO A 569 -18.20 13.33 -13.79
C PRO A 569 -18.25 11.82 -14.08
N VAL A 570 -19.25 11.38 -14.84
CA VAL A 570 -19.43 9.99 -15.25
C VAL A 570 -19.61 9.95 -16.77
N THR A 571 -18.70 9.29 -17.48
CA THR A 571 -18.83 9.01 -18.91
C THR A 571 -19.09 7.53 -19.17
N ILE A 572 -20.02 7.24 -20.07
CA ILE A 572 -20.48 5.90 -20.44
C ILE A 572 -20.08 5.61 -21.88
N GLY A 573 -19.44 4.46 -22.09
CA GLY A 573 -18.94 4.04 -23.38
C GLY A 573 -17.86 4.96 -23.93
N TYR A 574 -17.52 4.75 -25.19
CA TYR A 574 -16.56 5.53 -25.95
C TYR A 574 -16.90 5.45 -27.44
N LYS A 575 -16.52 6.46 -28.21
CA LYS A 575 -16.63 6.46 -29.67
C LYS A 575 -15.22 6.33 -30.26
N PRO A 576 -14.90 5.26 -31.01
CA PRO A 576 -13.63 5.18 -31.72
C PRO A 576 -13.62 6.24 -32.82
N VAL A 577 -12.50 6.95 -32.94
CA VAL A 577 -12.23 7.90 -34.01
C VAL A 577 -10.85 7.62 -34.55
N VAL A 578 -10.78 7.28 -35.85
CA VAL A 578 -9.52 7.16 -36.57
C VAL A 578 -8.91 8.56 -36.70
N VAL A 579 -7.64 8.69 -36.31
CA VAL A 579 -6.83 9.91 -36.30
C VAL A 579 -5.78 9.88 -37.42
N ALA A 580 -5.37 8.69 -37.84
CA ALA A 580 -4.63 8.45 -39.07
C ALA A 580 -4.93 7.06 -39.63
N ASP A 581 -5.14 6.99 -40.94
CA ASP A 581 -5.35 5.78 -41.74
C ASP A 581 -4.04 5.12 -42.21
N PHE A 582 -2.93 5.88 -42.25
CA PHE A 582 -1.61 5.47 -42.75
C PHE A 582 -1.51 5.27 -44.27
N GLU A 583 -2.44 5.84 -45.05
CA GLU A 583 -2.47 5.75 -46.53
C GLU A 583 -1.33 6.54 -47.25
N ASP A 584 -0.54 7.31 -46.51
CA ASP A 584 0.63 8.05 -46.99
C ASP A 584 1.82 7.85 -46.02
N GLU A 585 2.83 7.06 -46.42
CA GLU A 585 4.00 6.85 -45.57
C GLU A 585 4.90 8.10 -45.45
N SER A 586 4.81 9.05 -46.39
CA SER A 586 5.59 10.29 -46.37
C SER A 586 5.11 11.30 -45.31
N ALA A 587 3.91 11.11 -44.78
CA ALA A 587 3.40 11.83 -43.62
C ALA A 587 4.14 11.47 -42.31
N TRP A 588 4.98 10.42 -42.30
CA TRP A 588 5.65 9.90 -41.10
C TRP A 588 7.18 10.01 -41.16
N GLY A 589 7.76 10.53 -40.08
CA GLY A 589 9.21 10.49 -39.82
C GLY A 589 9.57 9.35 -38.86
N THR A 590 10.87 9.06 -38.74
CA THR A 590 11.38 7.99 -37.87
C THR A 590 12.35 8.52 -36.81
N SER A 591 12.34 7.90 -35.64
CA SER A 591 13.36 8.10 -34.62
C SER A 591 13.68 6.79 -33.89
N GLY A 592 14.95 6.59 -33.55
CA GLY A 592 15.38 5.37 -32.87
C GLY A 592 16.48 5.60 -31.85
N ALA A 593 16.29 5.10 -30.63
CA ALA A 593 17.30 5.13 -29.59
C ALA A 593 18.17 3.87 -29.68
N ARG A 594 19.41 4.01 -30.17
CA ARG A 594 20.39 2.91 -30.33
C ARG A 594 19.95 1.81 -31.29
N SER A 595 19.25 2.19 -32.36
CA SER A 595 18.77 1.32 -33.43
C SER A 595 18.45 2.12 -34.70
N THR A 596 18.73 1.57 -35.87
CA THR A 596 18.25 2.11 -37.16
C THR A 596 16.77 1.78 -37.35
N VAL A 597 16.02 2.71 -37.96
CA VAL A 597 14.57 2.62 -38.22
C VAL A 597 14.28 3.19 -39.61
N SER A 598 13.38 2.57 -40.36
CA SER A 598 12.94 3.03 -41.69
C SER A 598 11.45 2.75 -41.91
N VAL A 599 10.76 3.63 -42.63
CA VAL A 599 9.35 3.46 -43.03
C VAL A 599 9.21 3.14 -44.52
N SER A 600 8.13 2.41 -44.84
CA SER A 600 7.65 2.12 -46.19
C SER A 600 6.17 1.76 -46.14
N SER A 601 5.44 1.81 -47.25
CA SER A 601 4.08 1.26 -47.35
C SER A 601 4.09 -0.28 -47.47
N ASP A 602 3.06 -0.93 -46.90
CA ASP A 602 2.77 -2.36 -47.01
C ASP A 602 1.24 -2.58 -46.99
N ALA A 603 0.77 -3.81 -47.18
CA ALA A 603 -0.66 -4.12 -47.12
C ALA A 603 -1.16 -4.02 -45.67
N GLY A 604 -2.11 -3.10 -45.46
CA GLY A 604 -2.78 -2.82 -44.19
C GLY A 604 -3.74 -3.91 -43.71
N GLN A 605 -4.46 -3.59 -42.66
CA GLN A 605 -5.70 -4.21 -42.22
C GLN A 605 -6.90 -3.67 -43.01
N ASN A 606 -6.93 -2.37 -43.31
CA ASN A 606 -8.05 -1.67 -43.97
C ASN A 606 -7.65 -0.85 -45.21
N GLY A 607 -6.43 -1.03 -45.72
CA GLY A 607 -5.94 -0.33 -46.91
C GLY A 607 -4.43 -0.50 -47.08
N GLN A 608 -3.70 0.60 -47.16
CA GLN A 608 -2.25 0.65 -47.00
C GLN A 608 -1.88 0.96 -45.55
N GLY A 609 -0.89 0.25 -45.00
CA GLY A 609 -0.35 0.52 -43.68
C GLY A 609 1.12 0.92 -43.75
N VAL A 610 1.58 1.70 -42.77
CA VAL A 610 3.01 2.05 -42.64
C VAL A 610 3.76 0.89 -41.99
N LYS A 611 4.64 0.26 -42.77
CA LYS A 611 5.63 -0.70 -42.28
C LYS A 611 6.84 0.03 -41.70
N VAL A 612 7.16 -0.32 -40.47
CA VAL A 612 8.33 0.14 -39.72
C VAL A 612 9.30 -1.02 -39.60
N SER A 613 10.41 -0.94 -40.34
CA SER A 613 11.51 -1.91 -40.28
C SER A 613 12.62 -1.35 -39.39
N PHE A 614 13.21 -2.18 -38.52
CA PHE A 614 14.16 -1.72 -37.50
C PHE A 614 15.21 -2.76 -37.12
N ASP A 615 16.34 -2.27 -36.60
CA ASP A 615 17.49 -3.08 -36.21
C ASP A 615 17.85 -2.90 -34.73
N PHE A 616 17.45 -3.87 -33.91
CA PHE A 616 17.74 -3.94 -32.48
C PHE A 616 19.01 -4.75 -32.15
N THR A 617 19.85 -5.09 -33.15
CA THR A 617 21.17 -5.74 -32.93
C THR A 617 22.29 -4.76 -32.52
N GLN A 618 22.01 -3.46 -32.57
CA GLN A 618 23.03 -2.39 -32.47
C GLN A 618 23.41 -2.03 -31.03
N SER A 619 22.72 -2.57 -30.02
CA SER A 619 23.04 -2.33 -28.61
C SER A 619 22.43 -3.36 -27.66
N THR A 620 23.06 -3.57 -26.50
CA THR A 620 22.52 -4.37 -25.39
C THR A 620 21.76 -3.55 -24.34
N ALA A 621 21.75 -2.21 -24.46
CA ALA A 621 20.87 -1.34 -23.67
C ALA A 621 19.42 -1.36 -24.23
N THR A 622 18.50 -0.55 -23.71
CA THR A 622 17.14 -0.42 -24.29
C THR A 622 17.18 0.16 -25.72
N ARG A 623 16.46 -0.45 -26.65
CA ARG A 623 16.28 0.01 -28.05
C ARG A 623 14.87 0.53 -28.26
N THR A 624 14.68 1.50 -29.15
CA THR A 624 13.34 1.98 -29.56
C THR A 624 13.27 2.15 -31.08
N ALA A 625 12.15 1.75 -31.68
CA ALA A 625 11.83 1.99 -33.08
C ALA A 625 10.51 2.74 -33.18
N ASN A 626 10.59 4.06 -33.38
CA ASN A 626 9.44 4.96 -33.32
C ASN A 626 9.19 5.60 -34.69
N ILE A 627 7.91 5.75 -35.02
CA ILE A 627 7.42 6.71 -36.01
C ILE A 627 6.79 7.91 -35.31
N HIS A 628 6.82 9.06 -35.96
CA HIS A 628 6.15 10.29 -35.53
C HIS A 628 5.54 10.98 -36.75
N PRO A 629 4.40 11.69 -36.62
CA PRO A 629 3.86 12.44 -37.74
C PRO A 629 4.78 13.63 -38.06
N ASN A 630 4.87 13.99 -39.35
CA ASN A 630 5.67 15.13 -39.83
C ASN A 630 4.94 16.49 -39.64
N ALA A 631 3.65 16.45 -39.29
CA ALA A 631 2.84 17.60 -38.87
C ALA A 631 2.19 17.31 -37.51
N THR A 632 1.82 18.36 -36.77
CA THR A 632 1.16 18.23 -35.45
C THR A 632 -0.18 17.49 -35.57
N MET A 633 -0.28 16.33 -34.92
CA MET A 633 -1.48 15.49 -34.92
C MET A 633 -2.25 15.64 -33.61
N GLU A 634 -3.30 16.46 -33.57
CA GLU A 634 -4.16 16.61 -32.40
C GLU A 634 -5.23 15.50 -32.35
N ALA A 635 -5.36 14.84 -31.21
CA ALA A 635 -6.38 13.82 -30.98
C ALA A 635 -7.71 14.46 -30.56
N PRO A 636 -8.85 14.10 -31.19
CA PRO A 636 -10.12 14.79 -30.99
C PRO A 636 -10.70 14.62 -29.57
N GLY A 637 -11.01 15.74 -28.92
CA GLY A 637 -11.81 15.79 -27.69
C GLY A 637 -11.06 15.32 -26.44
N GLN A 638 -11.63 14.32 -25.75
CA GLN A 638 -11.04 13.71 -24.55
C GLN A 638 -10.90 12.19 -24.75
N PRO A 639 -9.83 11.73 -25.45
CA PRO A 639 -9.55 10.31 -25.60
C PRO A 639 -9.22 9.63 -24.26
N LEU A 640 -9.88 8.50 -23.97
CA LEU A 640 -9.60 7.67 -22.80
C LEU A 640 -8.65 6.49 -23.12
N GLN A 641 -8.54 6.12 -24.38
CA GLN A 641 -7.58 5.13 -24.86
C GLN A 641 -7.04 5.57 -26.23
N VAL A 642 -5.79 5.19 -26.52
CA VAL A 642 -5.16 5.26 -27.84
C VAL A 642 -4.79 3.84 -28.27
N GLY A 643 -5.00 3.51 -29.53
CA GLY A 643 -4.67 2.20 -30.09
C GLY A 643 -4.46 2.24 -31.59
N VAL A 644 -3.91 1.16 -32.13
CA VAL A 644 -3.56 1.03 -33.55
C VAL A 644 -3.67 -0.44 -33.93
N TRP A 645 -4.00 -0.76 -35.18
CA TRP A 645 -3.81 -2.12 -35.67
C TRP A 645 -2.31 -2.38 -35.86
N VAL A 646 -1.85 -3.55 -35.41
CA VAL A 646 -0.45 -3.97 -35.53
C VAL A 646 -0.37 -5.34 -36.19
N LYS A 647 0.31 -5.41 -37.33
CA LYS A 647 0.76 -6.65 -37.98
C LYS A 647 2.01 -7.13 -37.24
N GLY A 648 1.82 -8.00 -36.26
CA GLY A 648 2.86 -8.38 -35.31
C GLY A 648 3.95 -9.27 -35.90
N SER A 649 5.17 -9.13 -35.37
CA SER A 649 6.35 -9.93 -35.75
C SER A 649 6.48 -11.24 -34.95
N GLY A 650 5.76 -11.36 -33.83
CA GLY A 650 5.85 -12.43 -32.85
C GLY A 650 7.02 -12.34 -31.86
N LYS A 651 7.90 -11.34 -31.95
CA LYS A 651 9.16 -11.29 -31.18
C LYS A 651 9.00 -10.67 -29.79
N GLY A 652 7.87 -10.02 -29.49
CA GLY A 652 7.53 -9.50 -28.16
C GLY A 652 7.99 -8.07 -27.91
N GLU A 653 8.15 -7.28 -28.97
CA GLU A 653 8.33 -5.83 -28.96
C GLU A 653 7.29 -5.17 -28.04
N TRP A 654 7.68 -4.25 -27.16
CA TRP A 654 6.74 -3.55 -26.31
C TRP A 654 6.16 -2.34 -27.05
N LEU A 655 4.85 -2.34 -27.32
CA LEU A 655 4.18 -1.23 -28.00
C LEU A 655 4.10 0.01 -27.10
N SER A 656 4.33 1.18 -27.68
CA SER A 656 4.34 2.46 -26.96
C SER A 656 3.77 3.60 -27.81
N PHE A 657 3.16 4.56 -27.13
CA PHE A 657 2.67 5.81 -27.66
C PHE A 657 3.23 6.95 -26.81
N THR A 658 3.58 8.08 -27.41
CA THR A 658 3.89 9.32 -26.68
C THR A 658 2.81 10.35 -27.00
N LEU A 659 2.20 10.93 -25.96
CA LEU A 659 1.24 12.02 -26.07
C LEU A 659 1.88 13.30 -25.51
N LEU A 660 1.52 14.46 -26.07
CA LEU A 660 1.84 15.79 -25.53
C LEU A 660 0.53 16.49 -25.16
N ASP A 661 0.40 16.93 -23.92
CA ASP A 661 -0.86 17.51 -23.42
C ASP A 661 -0.89 19.05 -23.50
N ALA A 662 -2.06 19.64 -23.27
CA ALA A 662 -2.27 21.09 -23.37
C ALA A 662 -1.48 21.94 -22.35
N SER A 663 -0.81 21.33 -21.37
CA SER A 663 0.15 22.00 -20.47
C SER A 663 1.60 21.95 -20.96
N GLY A 664 1.86 21.26 -22.09
CA GLY A 664 3.19 21.01 -22.62
C GLY A 664 3.86 19.77 -22.01
N LYS A 665 3.12 18.93 -21.28
CA LYS A 665 3.67 17.73 -20.62
C LYS A 665 3.59 16.51 -21.54
N TYR A 666 4.71 15.81 -21.68
CA TYR A 666 4.74 14.50 -22.34
C TYR A 666 4.22 13.39 -21.41
N HIS A 667 3.42 12.49 -21.97
CA HIS A 667 2.90 11.29 -21.31
C HIS A 667 3.27 10.07 -22.16
N TYR A 668 4.08 9.18 -21.59
CA TYR A 668 4.45 7.90 -22.22
C TYR A 668 3.40 6.84 -21.85
N VAL A 669 2.80 6.24 -22.86
CA VAL A 669 1.63 5.37 -22.75
C VAL A 669 1.96 4.02 -23.38
N TYR A 670 1.93 2.95 -22.58
CA TYR A 670 2.43 1.65 -22.99
C TYR A 670 1.30 0.66 -23.29
N GLY A 671 1.39 0.01 -24.44
CA GLY A 671 0.49 -1.06 -24.87
C GLY A 671 1.00 -2.45 -24.47
N PRO A 672 0.40 -3.52 -25.03
CA PRO A 672 0.87 -4.88 -24.85
C PRO A 672 2.22 -5.16 -25.54
N HIS A 673 2.85 -6.27 -25.18
CA HIS A 673 3.96 -6.84 -25.96
C HIS A 673 3.42 -7.54 -27.21
N VAL A 674 4.05 -7.31 -28.36
CA VAL A 674 3.67 -7.86 -29.68
C VAL A 674 4.18 -9.29 -29.82
N THR A 675 3.57 -10.21 -29.06
CA THR A 675 3.89 -11.65 -29.07
C THR A 675 3.08 -12.44 -30.11
N TRP A 676 2.26 -11.77 -30.91
CA TRP A 676 1.45 -12.37 -31.97
C TRP A 676 2.05 -12.13 -33.36
N THR A 677 1.64 -12.97 -34.32
CA THR A 677 1.94 -12.81 -35.75
C THR A 677 0.67 -12.49 -36.53
N GLY A 678 0.71 -11.48 -37.41
CA GLY A 678 -0.48 -11.02 -38.13
C GLY A 678 -1.23 -9.89 -37.41
N TRP A 679 -2.42 -9.52 -37.87
CA TRP A 679 -3.13 -8.33 -37.41
C TRP A 679 -3.86 -8.51 -36.08
N GLN A 680 -3.62 -7.58 -35.14
CA GLN A 680 -4.41 -7.41 -33.91
C GLN A 680 -4.50 -5.92 -33.58
N PHE A 681 -5.66 -5.45 -33.10
CA PHE A 681 -5.79 -4.11 -32.55
C PHE A 681 -5.15 -4.07 -31.16
N ALA A 682 -4.19 -3.16 -30.97
CA ALA A 682 -3.44 -3.02 -29.73
C ALA A 682 -3.64 -1.61 -29.17
N GLU A 683 -4.12 -1.53 -27.93
CA GLU A 683 -4.50 -0.27 -27.29
C GLU A 683 -3.95 -0.12 -25.87
N ALA A 684 -3.92 1.11 -25.41
CA ALA A 684 -3.44 1.53 -24.10
C ALA A 684 -4.33 2.66 -23.54
N ALA A 685 -4.46 2.73 -22.21
CA ALA A 685 -5.26 3.76 -21.55
C ALA A 685 -4.51 5.10 -21.50
N VAL A 686 -5.22 6.20 -21.78
CA VAL A 686 -4.72 7.56 -21.58
C VAL A 686 -4.69 7.84 -20.06
N PRO A 687 -3.58 8.32 -19.48
CA PRO A 687 -3.47 8.55 -18.02
C PRO A 687 -4.51 9.54 -17.48
N GLN A 688 -4.87 9.38 -16.19
CA GLN A 688 -5.72 10.36 -15.52
C GLN A 688 -4.98 11.68 -15.29
N GLY A 689 -5.71 12.80 -15.36
CA GLY A 689 -5.17 14.16 -15.16
C GLY A 689 -4.45 14.79 -16.35
N VAL A 690 -4.35 14.09 -17.47
CA VAL A 690 -3.96 14.64 -18.80
C VAL A 690 -4.81 15.87 -19.13
N GLN A 691 -4.17 16.95 -19.59
CA GLN A 691 -4.85 18.18 -20.00
C GLN A 691 -5.17 18.16 -21.50
N TYR A 692 -6.44 18.37 -21.88
CA TYR A 692 -6.90 18.28 -23.27
C TYR A 692 -6.96 19.66 -23.96
N PRO A 693 -6.73 19.75 -25.28
CA PRO A 693 -6.46 18.66 -26.22
C PRO A 693 -5.08 18.01 -26.03
N VAL A 694 -4.88 16.82 -26.60
CA VAL A 694 -3.58 16.13 -26.64
C VAL A 694 -3.13 15.93 -28.07
N GLN A 695 -1.82 15.95 -28.29
CA GLN A 695 -1.19 15.65 -29.57
C GLN A 695 -0.52 14.28 -29.51
N ILE A 696 -0.62 13.49 -30.58
CA ILE A 696 0.08 12.22 -30.71
C ILE A 696 1.47 12.50 -31.28
N VAL A 697 2.50 12.18 -30.50
CA VAL A 697 3.90 12.53 -30.78
C VAL A 697 4.66 11.36 -31.38
N THR A 698 4.49 10.15 -30.84
CA THR A 698 5.13 8.94 -31.39
C THR A 698 4.23 7.72 -31.26
N ILE A 699 4.46 6.74 -32.15
CA ILE A 699 4.04 5.34 -32.02
C ILE A 699 5.31 4.50 -32.20
N GLY A 700 5.58 3.50 -31.36
CA GLY A 700 6.84 2.77 -31.47
C GLY A 700 6.94 1.48 -30.68
N ALA A 701 7.93 0.68 -31.06
CA ALA A 701 8.33 -0.57 -30.42
C ALA A 701 9.55 -0.37 -29.52
N ILE A 702 9.55 -0.97 -28.34
CA ILE A 702 10.67 -0.93 -27.38
C ILE A 702 11.15 -2.36 -27.11
N GLU A 703 12.47 -2.56 -27.08
CA GLU A 703 13.09 -3.80 -26.58
C GLU A 703 14.04 -3.46 -25.43
N THR A 704 13.74 -4.02 -24.25
CA THR A 704 14.50 -3.81 -23.00
C THR A 704 15.41 -4.98 -22.67
N ASN A 705 15.18 -6.16 -23.24
CA ASN A 705 16.01 -7.33 -22.99
C ASN A 705 17.33 -7.21 -23.78
N LYS A 706 18.45 -7.26 -23.05
CA LYS A 706 19.81 -7.23 -23.61
C LYS A 706 20.13 -8.44 -24.49
N ASP A 707 19.54 -9.60 -24.20
CA ASP A 707 19.88 -10.89 -24.81
C ASP A 707 19.11 -11.14 -26.12
N LYS A 708 18.03 -10.37 -26.37
CA LYS A 708 17.25 -10.41 -27.61
C LYS A 708 17.81 -9.45 -28.68
N GLN A 709 18.86 -9.86 -29.39
CA GLN A 709 19.42 -9.08 -30.51
C GLN A 709 18.78 -9.52 -31.83
N TYR A 710 17.99 -8.67 -32.49
CA TYR A 710 17.30 -9.01 -33.75
C TYR A 710 16.98 -7.79 -34.63
N GLN A 711 16.75 -8.05 -35.92
CA GLN A 711 16.04 -7.13 -36.83
C GLN A 711 14.56 -7.51 -36.87
N GLY A 712 13.67 -6.54 -37.01
CA GLY A 712 12.22 -6.70 -36.93
C GLY A 712 11.45 -5.78 -37.87
N GLU A 713 10.21 -6.14 -38.14
CA GLU A 713 9.26 -5.33 -38.91
C GLU A 713 7.89 -5.40 -38.24
N LEU A 714 7.20 -4.28 -38.19
CA LEU A 714 5.79 -4.16 -37.78
C LEU A 714 5.06 -3.31 -38.82
N VAL A 715 3.79 -3.58 -39.09
CA VAL A 715 2.94 -2.68 -39.90
C VAL A 715 1.86 -2.09 -39.02
N TYR A 716 1.69 -0.77 -39.10
CA TYR A 716 0.68 0.00 -38.39
C TYR A 716 -0.41 0.48 -39.36
N ASP A 717 -1.66 0.44 -38.89
CA ASP A 717 -2.87 0.84 -39.63
C ASP A 717 -3.93 1.35 -38.63
N ASP A 718 -4.85 2.22 -39.06
CA ASP A 718 -6.03 2.68 -38.31
C ASP A 718 -5.72 3.16 -36.87
N LEU A 719 -4.85 4.17 -36.75
CA LEU A 719 -4.55 4.83 -35.48
C LEU A 719 -5.84 5.43 -34.93
N THR A 720 -6.36 4.83 -33.86
CA THR A 720 -7.70 5.10 -33.35
C THR A 720 -7.63 5.54 -31.90
N VAL A 721 -8.30 6.64 -31.58
CA VAL A 721 -8.54 7.05 -30.19
C VAL A 721 -9.99 6.82 -29.80
N LYS A 722 -10.22 6.38 -28.57
CA LYS A 722 -11.55 6.14 -28.00
C LYS A 722 -11.98 7.35 -27.19
N VAL A 723 -12.78 8.22 -27.79
CA VAL A 723 -13.21 9.49 -27.22
C VAL A 723 -14.45 9.31 -26.35
N ALA A 724 -14.42 9.83 -25.13
CA ALA A 724 -15.60 9.87 -24.27
C ALA A 724 -16.49 11.09 -24.58
N PRO A 725 -17.82 11.02 -24.39
CA PRO A 725 -18.69 12.18 -24.57
C PRO A 725 -18.27 13.35 -23.66
N ALA A 726 -18.27 14.56 -24.22
CA ALA A 726 -17.73 15.74 -23.53
C ALA A 726 -18.60 16.18 -22.34
N ILE A 727 -17.99 16.32 -21.16
CA ILE A 727 -18.62 16.90 -19.97
C ILE A 727 -18.15 18.33 -19.81
N ARG A 728 -19.10 19.27 -19.66
CA ARG A 728 -18.83 20.62 -19.15
C ARG A 728 -19.11 20.65 -17.65
N ILE A 729 -18.06 20.92 -16.87
CA ILE A 729 -18.16 21.27 -15.45
C ILE A 729 -18.02 22.80 -15.40
N THR A 730 -19.09 23.52 -15.07
CA THR A 730 -19.07 24.99 -15.00
C THR A 730 -18.46 25.53 -13.72
N ASP A 731 -18.56 24.75 -12.64
CA ASP A 731 -18.30 25.20 -11.26
C ASP A 731 -17.32 24.26 -10.55
N GLN A 732 -16.01 24.43 -10.81
CA GLN A 732 -15.00 23.89 -9.90
C GLN A 732 -15.01 24.70 -8.60
N GLN A 733 -15.05 24.04 -7.44
CA GLN A 733 -14.87 24.75 -6.18
C GLN A 733 -13.44 25.34 -6.10
N PRO A 734 -13.28 26.57 -5.56
CA PRO A 734 -11.96 27.17 -5.40
C PRO A 734 -11.10 26.32 -4.45
N ALA A 735 -9.78 26.30 -4.70
CA ALA A 735 -8.86 25.59 -3.83
C ALA A 735 -8.81 26.24 -2.44
N ASN A 736 -9.05 25.45 -1.40
CA ASN A 736 -8.93 25.90 -0.02
C ASN A 736 -7.49 26.31 0.27
N LYS A 737 -7.30 27.52 0.82
CA LYS A 737 -5.98 28.05 1.17
C LYS A 737 -5.58 27.54 2.55
N ASP A 738 -4.41 26.92 2.68
CA ASP A 738 -3.89 26.51 3.98
C ASP A 738 -3.27 27.71 4.72
N PRO A 739 -3.62 27.94 6.01
CA PRO A 739 -3.08 29.06 6.76
C PRO A 739 -1.55 28.99 6.99
N LEU A 740 -0.90 27.84 6.78
CA LEU A 740 0.56 27.71 6.81
C LEU A 740 1.26 28.75 5.92
N ILE A 741 0.70 29.05 4.74
CA ILE A 741 1.23 30.04 3.80
C ILE A 741 0.68 31.42 4.14
N VAL A 742 1.58 32.38 4.39
CA VAL A 742 1.22 33.78 4.64
C VAL A 742 0.56 34.38 3.39
N GLN A 743 -0.58 35.07 3.60
CA GLN A 743 -1.34 35.82 2.61
C GLN A 743 -1.71 37.18 3.19
N ASN A 744 -1.73 38.23 2.35
CA ASN A 744 -2.09 39.61 2.74
C ASN A 744 -1.25 40.17 3.92
N GLY A 745 0.01 39.74 4.04
CA GLY A 745 0.93 40.14 5.09
C GLY A 745 2.36 39.62 4.87
N GLN A 746 3.17 39.67 5.92
CA GLN A 746 4.53 39.14 6.01
C GLN A 746 4.70 38.43 7.36
N LEU A 747 5.77 37.65 7.55
CA LEU A 747 6.06 36.98 8.83
C LEU A 747 6.30 37.98 9.96
N GLU A 748 5.62 37.73 11.08
CA GLU A 748 5.67 38.53 12.30
C GLU A 748 7.10 38.68 12.83
N ALA A 749 7.48 39.91 13.20
CA ALA A 749 8.86 40.24 13.57
C ALA A 749 9.41 39.51 14.82
N GLY A 750 8.53 38.90 15.63
CA GLY A 750 8.91 38.09 16.80
C GLY A 750 9.28 36.65 16.48
N ARG A 751 8.97 36.14 15.26
CA ARG A 751 9.28 34.77 14.85
C ARG A 751 10.75 34.65 14.45
N TRP A 752 11.45 33.64 14.98
CA TRP A 752 12.77 33.26 14.46
C TRP A 752 12.62 32.48 13.16
N LYS A 753 13.64 32.51 12.29
CA LYS A 753 13.46 32.17 10.88
C LYS A 753 14.44 31.11 10.40
N PHE A 754 14.02 30.28 9.45
CA PHE A 754 14.91 29.46 8.64
C PHE A 754 14.47 29.48 7.18
N ALA A 755 15.41 29.31 6.26
CA ALA A 755 15.11 29.24 4.83
C ALA A 755 15.18 27.80 4.33
N VAL A 756 14.40 27.47 3.30
CA VAL A 756 14.53 26.20 2.56
C VAL A 756 14.57 26.47 1.05
N LEU A 757 15.52 25.81 0.39
CA LEU A 757 15.75 25.83 -1.06
C LEU A 757 15.69 24.38 -1.58
N SER A 758 15.21 24.18 -2.82
CA SER A 758 15.08 22.86 -3.44
C SER A 758 15.12 22.96 -4.97
N ASP A 759 15.46 21.87 -5.66
CA ASP A 759 15.31 21.72 -7.12
C ASP A 759 15.97 22.88 -7.90
N SER A 760 17.26 23.10 -7.64
CA SER A 760 18.11 24.09 -8.30
C SER A 760 18.76 23.56 -9.59
N HIS A 761 19.19 22.28 -9.60
CA HIS A 761 19.79 21.58 -10.74
C HIS A 761 21.02 22.27 -11.39
N LEU A 762 22.02 22.67 -10.60
CA LEU A 762 23.29 23.21 -11.10
C LEU A 762 23.99 22.27 -12.09
N THR A 763 24.52 22.84 -13.17
CA THR A 763 25.37 22.17 -14.15
C THR A 763 26.63 22.98 -14.39
N ALA A 764 27.82 22.42 -14.13
CA ALA A 764 29.08 23.15 -14.20
C ALA A 764 29.54 23.51 -15.62
N ASN A 765 29.00 22.84 -16.64
CA ASN A 765 29.39 22.99 -18.06
C ASN A 765 28.22 23.46 -18.95
N SER A 766 27.20 24.14 -18.40
CA SER A 766 26.10 24.66 -19.21
C SER A 766 26.56 25.86 -20.06
N ALA A 767 26.31 25.82 -21.37
CA ALA A 767 26.56 26.95 -22.27
C ALA A 767 25.63 28.16 -21.98
N ASP A 768 24.60 27.97 -21.16
CA ASP A 768 23.77 29.04 -20.60
C ASP A 768 24.09 29.21 -19.11
N ASN A 769 24.57 30.41 -18.74
CA ASN A 769 24.90 30.78 -17.35
C ASN A 769 23.68 31.20 -16.52
N LYS A 770 22.51 31.41 -17.13
CA LYS A 770 21.37 32.08 -16.46
C LYS A 770 20.81 31.30 -15.28
N GLN A 771 20.79 29.97 -15.33
CA GLN A 771 20.32 29.13 -14.21
C GLN A 771 21.21 29.32 -12.97
N THR A 772 22.53 29.43 -13.16
CA THR A 772 23.49 29.76 -12.10
C THR A 772 23.21 31.14 -11.49
N GLU A 773 22.89 32.17 -12.30
CA GLU A 773 22.51 33.49 -11.79
C GLU A 773 21.14 33.52 -11.09
N GLN A 774 20.16 32.70 -11.53
CA GLN A 774 18.89 32.51 -10.82
C GLN A 774 19.12 31.90 -9.42
N ILE A 775 20.06 30.96 -9.30
CA ILE A 775 20.44 30.34 -8.02
C ILE A 775 21.21 31.33 -7.15
N ARG A 776 22.20 32.06 -7.69
CA ARG A 776 22.86 33.17 -6.97
C ARG A 776 21.85 34.22 -6.48
N THR A 777 20.86 34.58 -7.30
CA THR A 777 19.77 35.49 -6.93
C THR A 777 18.95 34.95 -5.76
N SER A 778 18.61 33.66 -5.79
CA SER A 778 17.93 32.96 -4.68
C SER A 778 18.75 33.03 -3.39
N LEU A 779 20.04 32.69 -3.45
CA LEU A 779 20.96 32.72 -2.30
C LEU A 779 21.11 34.15 -1.73
N ARG A 780 21.20 35.18 -2.58
CA ARG A 780 21.27 36.59 -2.17
C ARG A 780 19.99 37.04 -1.45
N GLN A 781 18.81 36.68 -1.96
CA GLN A 781 17.52 36.97 -1.32
C GLN A 781 17.36 36.23 0.03
N ILE A 782 17.85 34.99 0.13
CA ILE A 782 17.91 34.24 1.39
C ILE A 782 18.82 34.95 2.40
N VAL A 783 20.00 35.42 1.98
CA VAL A 783 20.92 36.18 2.84
C VAL A 783 20.31 37.51 3.30
N GLU A 784 19.60 38.24 2.43
CA GLU A 784 18.90 39.48 2.80
C GLU A 784 17.79 39.24 3.84
N ALA A 785 17.08 38.11 3.74
CA ALA A 785 16.02 37.72 4.67
C ALA A 785 16.51 37.33 6.08
N LYS A 786 17.82 37.12 6.27
CA LYS A 786 18.49 36.85 7.55
C LYS A 786 17.87 35.68 8.35
N PRO A 787 17.81 34.46 7.79
CA PRO A 787 17.46 33.27 8.54
C PRO A 787 18.55 32.90 9.56
N ASP A 788 18.17 32.14 10.58
CA ASP A 788 19.10 31.51 11.53
C ASP A 788 19.97 30.43 10.84
N PHE A 789 19.44 29.76 9.81
CA PHE A 789 20.12 28.79 8.94
C PHE A 789 19.34 28.53 7.63
N LEU A 790 20.01 27.92 6.65
CA LEU A 790 19.41 27.41 5.40
C LEU A 790 19.37 25.88 5.41
N VAL A 791 18.27 25.29 4.92
CA VAL A 791 18.22 23.89 4.49
C VAL A 791 18.15 23.82 2.97
N ILE A 792 18.92 22.92 2.37
CA ILE A 792 18.83 22.56 0.95
C ILE A 792 18.25 21.15 0.87
N SER A 793 17.07 21.05 0.26
CA SER A 793 16.19 19.88 0.29
C SER A 793 16.35 19.01 -0.96
N GLY A 794 17.59 18.74 -1.36
CA GLY A 794 17.93 17.95 -2.55
C GLY A 794 17.88 18.71 -3.88
N ASP A 795 18.40 18.05 -4.90
CA ASP A 795 18.52 18.47 -6.30
C ASP A 795 19.14 19.86 -6.46
N LEU A 796 20.23 20.10 -5.73
CA LEU A 796 21.06 21.30 -5.91
C LEU A 796 21.89 21.20 -7.19
N VAL A 797 22.27 19.98 -7.59
CA VAL A 797 22.97 19.68 -8.86
C VAL A 797 22.05 18.91 -9.82
N ASP A 798 22.31 18.96 -11.14
CA ASP A 798 21.50 18.21 -12.12
C ASP A 798 21.98 16.76 -12.34
N ALA A 799 23.17 16.40 -11.83
CA ALA A 799 23.73 15.06 -11.89
C ALA A 799 24.91 14.90 -10.92
N SER A 800 25.19 13.67 -10.51
CA SER A 800 26.28 13.30 -9.60
C SER A 800 27.63 13.25 -10.32
N ASN A 801 28.39 14.35 -10.26
CA ASN A 801 29.77 14.43 -10.77
C ASN A 801 30.62 15.45 -9.98
N PRO A 802 31.96 15.31 -9.95
CA PRO A 802 32.85 16.19 -9.19
C PRO A 802 32.72 17.67 -9.53
N GLU A 803 32.49 18.01 -10.80
CA GLU A 803 32.44 19.38 -11.31
C GLU A 803 31.21 20.12 -10.79
N ASN A 804 30.02 19.49 -10.87
CA ASN A 804 28.77 20.02 -10.33
C ASN A 804 28.87 20.24 -8.82
N PHE A 805 29.44 19.29 -8.07
CA PHE A 805 29.60 19.43 -6.63
C PHE A 805 30.65 20.46 -6.22
N ALA A 806 31.71 20.66 -7.04
CA ALA A 806 32.67 21.74 -6.83
C ALA A 806 32.03 23.12 -7.08
N LEU A 807 31.21 23.27 -8.12
CA LEU A 807 30.46 24.51 -8.36
C LEU A 807 29.44 24.78 -7.24
N ALA A 808 28.72 23.76 -6.76
CA ALA A 808 27.79 23.89 -5.64
C ALA A 808 28.50 24.36 -4.36
N GLU A 809 29.64 23.75 -4.01
CA GLU A 809 30.49 24.18 -2.89
C GLU A 809 30.99 25.62 -3.07
N GLN A 810 31.41 26.00 -4.29
CA GLN A 810 31.86 27.36 -4.60
C GLN A 810 30.74 28.40 -4.39
N LEU A 811 29.55 28.18 -4.97
CA LEU A 811 28.43 29.13 -4.91
C LEU A 811 27.93 29.35 -3.47
N LEU A 812 27.87 28.29 -2.66
CA LEU A 812 27.50 28.40 -1.25
C LEU A 812 28.55 29.18 -0.45
N ASN A 813 29.84 28.98 -0.72
CA ASN A 813 30.91 29.73 -0.07
C ASN A 813 30.96 31.21 -0.49
N GLU A 814 30.67 31.53 -1.76
CA GLU A 814 30.64 32.90 -2.28
C GLU A 814 29.44 33.70 -1.76
N GLU A 815 28.22 33.19 -1.95
CA GLU A 815 26.99 33.95 -1.66
C GLU A 815 26.63 33.91 -0.15
N ILE A 816 26.77 32.75 0.52
CA ILE A 816 26.47 32.59 1.95
C ILE A 816 27.72 32.75 2.80
N GLY A 817 28.78 31.99 2.52
CA GLY A 817 29.98 31.92 3.36
C GLY A 817 29.64 31.56 4.81
N SER A 818 30.26 32.25 5.78
CA SER A 818 30.06 32.00 7.22
C SER A 818 28.87 32.75 7.85
N ARG A 819 27.93 33.27 7.06
CA ARG A 819 26.82 34.13 7.56
C ARG A 819 25.81 33.37 8.43
N PHE A 820 25.51 32.12 8.09
CA PHE A 820 24.67 31.19 8.85
C PHE A 820 24.95 29.74 8.41
N PRO A 821 24.59 28.71 9.19
CA PRO A 821 24.75 27.31 8.80
C PRO A 821 23.93 26.94 7.56
N VAL A 822 24.46 25.98 6.78
CA VAL A 822 23.77 25.33 5.67
C VAL A 822 23.69 23.84 5.96
N TYR A 823 22.49 23.28 5.93
CA TYR A 823 22.23 21.85 6.04
C TYR A 823 21.74 21.33 4.69
N TYR A 824 22.46 20.41 4.06
CA TYR A 824 22.16 19.98 2.70
C TYR A 824 21.95 18.46 2.68
N ILE A 825 20.72 18.04 2.41
CA ILE A 825 20.34 16.63 2.21
C ILE A 825 20.21 16.34 0.71
N PRO A 826 20.48 15.12 0.24
CA PRO A 826 20.42 14.77 -1.17
C PRO A 826 19.00 14.41 -1.65
N GLY A 827 18.71 14.80 -2.88
CA GLY A 827 17.65 14.31 -3.74
C GLY A 827 18.17 13.27 -4.74
N ASN A 828 17.38 12.94 -5.76
CA ASN A 828 17.76 11.91 -6.73
C ASN A 828 18.78 12.39 -7.76
N HIS A 829 18.92 13.69 -8.01
CA HIS A 829 19.98 14.19 -8.91
C HIS A 829 21.37 14.13 -8.28
N GLU A 830 21.49 14.14 -6.95
CA GLU A 830 22.76 13.88 -6.25
C GLU A 830 23.28 12.44 -6.37
N VAL A 831 22.44 11.48 -6.79
CA VAL A 831 22.84 10.10 -7.16
C VAL A 831 22.70 9.81 -8.66
N MET A 832 22.16 10.74 -9.45
CA MET A 832 21.89 10.51 -10.87
C MET A 832 23.20 10.34 -11.65
N GLY A 833 23.30 9.24 -12.40
CA GLY A 833 24.47 8.85 -13.21
C GLY A 833 25.40 7.86 -12.51
N THR A 834 25.68 8.04 -11.21
CA THR A 834 26.52 7.12 -10.41
C THR A 834 25.71 6.00 -9.76
N GLY A 835 24.47 6.27 -9.36
CA GLY A 835 23.67 5.42 -8.48
C GLY A 835 24.12 5.45 -7.01
N ASN A 836 24.99 6.39 -6.62
CA ASN A 836 25.52 6.49 -5.25
C ASN A 836 25.86 7.93 -4.85
N LEU A 837 26.11 8.14 -3.55
CA LEU A 837 26.42 9.45 -2.94
C LEU A 837 27.92 9.72 -2.76
N ASP A 838 28.82 8.97 -3.41
CA ASP A 838 30.27 9.04 -3.12
C ASP A 838 30.84 10.45 -3.26
N TYR A 839 30.53 11.15 -4.37
CA TYR A 839 30.96 12.53 -4.60
C TYR A 839 30.29 13.54 -3.66
N PHE A 840 29.01 13.33 -3.35
CA PHE A 840 28.26 14.15 -2.41
C PHE A 840 28.87 14.07 -1.00
N LEU A 841 29.09 12.85 -0.49
CA LEU A 841 29.70 12.61 0.82
C LEU A 841 31.17 13.03 0.88
N ALA A 842 31.92 12.90 -0.23
CA ALA A 842 33.27 13.42 -0.34
C ALA A 842 33.35 14.94 -0.11
N LYS A 843 32.30 15.70 -0.47
CA LYS A 843 32.16 17.13 -0.16
C LYS A 843 31.49 17.38 1.19
N PHE A 844 30.20 17.07 1.31
CA PHE A 844 29.30 17.52 2.40
C PHE A 844 29.29 16.63 3.65
N LYS A 845 30.01 15.49 3.61
CA LYS A 845 30.30 14.57 4.74
C LYS A 845 29.13 13.80 5.36
N THR A 846 27.88 14.27 5.24
CA THR A 846 26.68 13.56 5.73
C THR A 846 25.49 13.81 4.79
N ASN A 847 24.63 12.81 4.66
CA ASN A 847 23.39 12.81 3.89
C ASN A 847 22.13 13.13 4.73
N ARG A 848 22.24 13.05 6.05
CA ARG A 848 21.15 13.31 7.01
C ARG A 848 21.64 14.13 8.21
N TYR A 849 20.70 14.79 8.88
CA TYR A 849 20.99 15.61 10.07
C TYR A 849 19.86 15.50 11.10
N SER A 850 20.20 15.71 12.36
CA SER A 850 19.21 16.08 13.37
C SER A 850 19.84 16.93 14.45
N PHE A 851 19.14 17.99 14.84
CA PHE A 851 19.59 18.99 15.79
C PHE A 851 18.37 19.69 16.41
N ASP A 852 18.56 20.31 17.58
CA ASP A 852 17.51 21.06 18.27
C ASP A 852 17.82 22.56 18.21
N HIS A 853 16.85 23.35 17.76
CA HIS A 853 16.99 24.81 17.66
C HIS A 853 15.78 25.51 18.26
N LYS A 854 16.02 26.36 19.28
CA LYS A 854 15.00 27.19 19.95
C LYS A 854 13.70 26.44 20.33
N GLY A 855 13.84 25.18 20.77
CA GLY A 855 12.71 24.33 21.17
C GLY A 855 12.03 23.53 20.05
N THR A 856 12.56 23.57 18.81
CA THR A 856 12.11 22.74 17.69
C THR A 856 13.19 21.73 17.31
N ARG A 857 12.83 20.45 17.23
CA ARG A 857 13.74 19.40 16.73
C ARG A 857 13.65 19.30 15.21
N PHE A 858 14.79 19.37 14.55
CA PHE A 858 14.93 19.13 13.12
C PHE A 858 15.38 17.69 12.87
N ILE A 859 14.79 17.06 11.85
CA ILE A 859 15.17 15.73 11.35
C ILE A 859 15.18 15.82 9.83
N LEU A 860 16.38 15.86 9.23
CA LEU A 860 16.58 16.02 7.80
C LEU A 860 17.03 14.68 7.22
N LEU A 861 16.30 14.15 6.25
CA LEU A 861 16.33 12.77 5.80
C LEU A 861 16.76 12.63 4.34
N ASP A 862 17.54 11.60 4.05
CA ASP A 862 17.99 11.22 2.71
C ASP A 862 16.90 10.41 2.01
N SER A 863 16.39 10.92 0.87
CA SER A 863 15.43 10.19 0.03
C SER A 863 15.94 9.99 -1.40
N SER A 864 17.25 10.09 -1.62
CA SER A 864 17.88 10.09 -2.95
C SER A 864 17.55 8.87 -3.83
N ALA A 865 17.27 7.70 -3.23
CA ALA A 865 16.78 6.50 -3.92
C ALA A 865 15.25 6.45 -4.10
N GLY A 866 14.54 7.58 -4.01
CA GLY A 866 13.08 7.67 -4.07
C GLY A 866 12.36 7.04 -2.88
N SER A 867 13.05 6.88 -1.75
CA SER A 867 12.59 6.19 -0.52
C SER A 867 13.63 6.42 0.57
N PHE A 868 13.23 6.66 1.82
CA PHE A 868 14.18 6.74 2.94
C PHE A 868 14.78 5.37 3.23
N GLY A 869 13.94 4.33 3.22
CA GLY A 869 14.32 2.94 3.46
C GLY A 869 15.35 2.40 2.45
N LYS A 870 15.23 2.79 1.17
CA LYS A 870 16.20 2.41 0.12
C LYS A 870 17.48 3.25 0.14
N SER A 871 17.43 4.49 0.64
CA SER A 871 18.60 5.39 0.69
C SER A 871 19.47 5.09 1.92
N ASP A 872 18.87 5.06 3.11
CA ASP A 872 19.50 4.65 4.36
C ASP A 872 18.43 4.08 5.30
N PHE A 873 18.29 2.75 5.34
CA PHE A 873 17.26 2.09 6.14
C PHE A 873 17.30 2.44 7.64
N LEU A 874 18.49 2.69 8.20
CA LEU A 874 18.63 3.01 9.61
C LEU A 874 18.02 4.38 9.97
N GLN A 875 17.82 5.27 8.98
CA GLN A 875 17.21 6.57 9.23
C GLN A 875 15.74 6.49 9.62
N LEU A 876 15.02 5.44 9.22
CA LEU A 876 13.64 5.22 9.65
C LEU A 876 13.57 4.80 11.12
N ILE A 877 14.51 3.96 11.58
CA ILE A 877 14.64 3.59 13.01
C ILE A 877 15.03 4.82 13.84
N ASP A 878 15.99 5.61 13.35
CA ASP A 878 16.43 6.86 13.99
C ASP A 878 15.32 7.91 14.05
N LEU A 879 14.53 8.08 12.98
CA LEU A 879 13.32 8.92 12.94
C LEU A 879 12.32 8.50 14.04
N ARG A 880 12.02 7.20 14.14
CA ARG A 880 11.08 6.68 15.16
C ARG A 880 11.59 6.95 16.58
N SER A 881 12.89 6.77 16.84
CA SER A 881 13.48 7.13 18.15
C SER A 881 13.37 8.63 18.41
N ARG A 882 13.84 9.48 17.48
CA ARG A 882 13.86 10.95 17.64
C ARG A 882 12.48 11.54 17.90
N LEU A 883 11.44 11.01 17.26
CA LEU A 883 10.04 11.38 17.52
C LEU A 883 9.61 10.95 18.92
N ASN A 884 9.86 9.70 19.32
CA ASN A 884 9.55 9.19 20.66
C ASN A 884 10.27 9.97 21.78
N ASP A 885 11.50 10.42 21.52
CA ASP A 885 12.28 11.22 22.47
C ASP A 885 11.80 12.68 22.49
N ALA A 886 11.51 13.27 21.33
CA ALA A 886 10.92 14.60 21.23
C ALA A 886 9.53 14.70 21.86
N ALA A 887 8.75 13.60 21.89
CA ALA A 887 7.46 13.56 22.56
C ALA A 887 7.64 13.71 24.08
N LYS A 888 8.59 12.97 24.66
CA LYS A 888 8.90 12.94 26.11
C LYS A 888 9.63 14.19 26.60
N ASP A 889 10.51 14.76 25.80
CA ASP A 889 11.35 15.90 26.18
C ASP A 889 10.51 17.19 26.34
N PRO A 890 10.45 17.80 27.55
CA PRO A 890 9.65 19.00 27.78
C PRO A 890 10.28 20.28 27.20
N SER A 891 11.57 20.27 26.82
CA SER A 891 12.22 21.39 26.14
C SER A 891 11.81 21.49 24.67
N ILE A 892 11.56 20.34 24.02
CA ILE A 892 11.06 20.27 22.65
C ILE A 892 9.55 20.53 22.62
N LYS A 893 9.15 21.52 21.82
CA LYS A 893 7.76 21.94 21.58
C LYS A 893 7.24 21.49 20.23
N ASN A 894 8.11 21.40 19.22
CA ASN A 894 7.76 21.08 17.84
C ASN A 894 8.81 20.16 17.18
N VAL A 895 8.43 19.50 16.10
CA VAL A 895 9.32 18.76 15.18
C VAL A 895 9.14 19.27 13.75
N VAL A 896 10.25 19.44 13.03
CA VAL A 896 10.28 19.68 11.58
C VAL A 896 11.01 18.51 10.94
N VAL A 897 10.32 17.76 10.08
CA VAL A 897 10.93 16.72 9.24
C VAL A 897 11.05 17.25 7.81
N ILE A 898 12.20 17.05 7.18
CA ILE A 898 12.44 17.47 5.80
C ILE A 898 13.08 16.31 5.03
N GLY A 899 12.59 16.02 3.83
CA GLY A 899 13.15 15.04 2.90
C GLY A 899 12.84 15.47 1.47
N HIS A 900 13.74 15.22 0.51
CA HIS A 900 13.55 15.71 -0.87
C HIS A 900 12.22 15.27 -1.51
N HIS A 901 11.88 13.98 -1.46
CA HIS A 901 10.61 13.47 -2.02
C HIS A 901 9.42 13.71 -1.06
N PRO A 902 8.24 14.16 -1.55
CA PRO A 902 7.02 14.22 -0.75
C PRO A 902 6.44 12.83 -0.45
N THR A 903 5.71 12.70 0.66
CA THR A 903 4.85 11.50 0.90
C THR A 903 3.66 11.45 -0.07
N ARG A 904 3.24 12.61 -0.58
CA ARG A 904 2.11 12.82 -1.47
C ARG A 904 2.45 13.82 -2.56
N ASP A 905 2.52 13.34 -3.80
CA ASP A 905 2.63 14.20 -4.98
C ASP A 905 1.27 14.90 -5.19
N PRO A 906 1.19 16.23 -5.25
CA PRO A 906 -0.05 16.94 -5.50
C PRO A 906 -0.56 16.76 -6.94
N LEU A 907 0.33 16.49 -7.90
CA LEU A 907 -0.01 16.33 -9.31
C LEU A 907 -0.82 15.04 -9.55
N PRO A 908 -1.66 14.97 -10.60
CA PRO A 908 -2.44 13.75 -10.86
C PRO A 908 -1.62 12.49 -11.10
N THR A 909 -0.39 12.62 -11.61
CA THR A 909 0.46 11.49 -12.02
C THR A 909 1.02 10.65 -10.87
N LYS A 910 1.15 11.20 -9.66
CA LYS A 910 1.76 10.53 -8.48
C LYS A 910 3.16 9.95 -8.70
N ASN A 911 3.91 10.55 -9.64
CA ASN A 911 5.25 10.12 -10.01
C ASN A 911 6.34 10.81 -9.19
N SER A 912 6.05 11.96 -8.59
CA SER A 912 7.02 12.78 -7.86
C SER A 912 6.89 12.64 -6.34
N GLN A 913 6.61 11.43 -5.85
CA GLN A 913 6.54 11.12 -4.41
C GLN A 913 7.41 9.91 -4.08
N LEU A 914 7.54 9.60 -2.78
CA LEU A 914 8.16 8.36 -2.30
C LEU A 914 7.58 7.15 -3.07
N SER A 915 8.49 6.37 -3.65
CA SER A 915 8.20 5.18 -4.48
C SER A 915 7.60 3.99 -3.72
N ASP A 916 7.40 4.14 -2.40
CA ASP A 916 6.76 3.17 -1.52
C ASP A 916 5.64 3.86 -0.75
N GLY A 917 4.39 3.56 -1.12
CA GLY A 917 3.21 4.14 -0.49
C GLY A 917 2.96 3.68 0.95
N LYS A 918 3.46 2.49 1.35
CA LYS A 918 3.38 2.02 2.74
C LYS A 918 4.41 2.74 3.61
N GLU A 919 5.59 3.05 3.06
CA GLU A 919 6.60 3.88 3.71
C GLU A 919 6.13 5.33 3.91
N ALA A 920 5.52 5.92 2.87
CA ALA A 920 4.86 7.22 2.97
C ALA A 920 3.79 7.23 4.09
N GLN A 921 2.92 6.23 4.11
CA GLN A 921 1.91 6.06 5.16
C GLN A 921 2.53 5.87 6.54
N LEU A 922 3.64 5.13 6.67
CA LEU A 922 4.34 4.90 7.93
C LEU A 922 4.85 6.22 8.54
N VAL A 923 5.47 7.08 7.73
CA VAL A 923 5.94 8.41 8.17
C VAL A 923 4.75 9.32 8.54
N GLU A 924 3.67 9.29 7.77
CA GLU A 924 2.43 10.03 8.08
C GLU A 924 1.80 9.58 9.40
N THR A 925 1.76 8.26 9.66
CA THR A 925 1.29 7.68 10.91
C THR A 925 2.19 8.10 12.07
N TRP A 926 3.52 8.02 11.94
CA TRP A 926 4.44 8.40 13.03
C TRP A 926 4.39 9.88 13.40
N LEU A 927 4.22 10.78 12.42
CA LEU A 927 4.03 12.20 12.72
C LEU A 927 2.65 12.47 13.35
N THR A 928 1.62 11.73 12.95
CA THR A 928 0.30 11.75 13.61
C THR A 928 0.41 11.28 15.07
N GLU A 929 1.02 10.13 15.31
CA GLU A 929 1.22 9.53 16.64
C GLU A 929 2.08 10.42 17.54
N PHE A 930 3.13 11.06 17.00
CA PHE A 930 3.92 12.04 17.74
C PHE A 930 3.03 13.17 18.27
N ARG A 931 2.17 13.78 17.44
CA ARG A 931 1.27 14.85 17.89
C ARG A 931 0.30 14.37 18.97
N GLN A 932 -0.26 13.18 18.82
CA GLN A 932 -1.23 12.61 19.76
C GLN A 932 -0.59 12.24 21.11
N SER A 933 0.53 11.51 21.10
CA SER A 933 1.24 11.04 22.30
C SER A 933 1.94 12.15 23.10
N SER A 934 2.34 13.24 22.43
CA SER A 934 3.04 14.37 23.06
C SER A 934 2.11 15.45 23.64
N GLY A 935 0.79 15.26 23.58
CA GLY A 935 -0.19 16.25 24.05
C GLY A 935 -0.42 17.42 23.09
N GLY A 936 -0.18 17.24 21.79
CA GLY A 936 -0.49 18.24 20.75
C GLY A 936 0.67 19.09 20.25
N LYS A 937 1.94 18.64 20.43
CA LYS A 937 3.12 19.35 19.92
C LYS A 937 3.04 19.60 18.41
N GLY A 938 3.73 20.63 17.94
CA GLY A 938 3.79 20.95 16.51
C GLY A 938 4.56 19.88 15.71
N ALA A 939 4.04 19.48 14.55
CA ALA A 939 4.77 18.66 13.60
C ALA A 939 4.47 19.13 12.17
N VAL A 940 5.47 19.11 11.30
CA VAL A 940 5.36 19.43 9.87
C VAL A 940 6.30 18.54 9.05
N TYR A 941 5.92 18.26 7.82
CA TYR A 941 6.80 17.66 6.82
C TYR A 941 7.02 18.64 5.64
N VAL A 942 8.25 18.75 5.14
CA VAL A 942 8.63 19.63 4.03
C VAL A 942 9.44 18.86 2.98
N SER A 943 9.20 19.13 1.70
CA SER A 943 9.79 18.39 0.55
C SER A 943 9.77 19.19 -0.75
N GLY A 944 10.55 18.78 -1.76
CA GLY A 944 10.59 19.37 -3.11
C GLY A 944 10.07 18.40 -4.18
N HIS A 945 10.87 18.18 -5.22
CA HIS A 945 10.76 17.13 -6.24
C HIS A 945 9.55 17.17 -7.19
N ALA A 946 8.34 17.50 -6.73
CA ALA A 946 7.16 17.63 -7.58
C ALA A 946 7.07 18.98 -8.31
N HIS A 947 8.06 19.86 -8.11
CA HIS A 947 8.20 21.17 -8.76
C HIS A 947 6.91 22.00 -8.79
N THR A 948 6.16 22.00 -7.70
CA THR A 948 4.94 22.80 -7.54
C THR A 948 4.66 23.06 -6.07
N VAL A 949 4.35 24.30 -5.72
CA VAL A 949 4.03 24.65 -4.32
C VAL A 949 2.67 24.08 -3.94
N ASN A 950 2.60 23.25 -2.91
CA ASN A 950 1.33 22.72 -2.38
C ASN A 950 1.39 22.48 -0.87
N VAL A 951 0.24 22.62 -0.18
CA VAL A 951 0.08 22.13 1.21
C VAL A 951 -1.09 21.14 1.25
N ASP A 952 -0.85 19.93 1.75
CA ASP A 952 -1.89 19.00 2.20
C ASP A 952 -1.85 18.90 3.75
N ARG A 953 -2.92 18.39 4.37
CA ARG A 953 -2.92 18.04 5.80
C ARG A 953 -3.32 16.58 6.00
N VAL A 954 -2.59 15.90 6.85
CA VAL A 954 -2.89 14.53 7.27
C VAL A 954 -2.97 14.51 8.78
N ASN A 955 -4.17 14.31 9.33
CA ASN A 955 -4.41 14.23 10.78
C ASN A 955 -3.79 15.39 11.59
N GLY A 956 -3.85 16.61 11.04
CA GLY A 956 -3.32 17.85 11.62
C GLY A 956 -1.79 18.00 11.58
N VAL A 957 -1.10 17.20 10.77
CA VAL A 957 0.28 17.45 10.34
C VAL A 957 0.21 18.06 8.93
N PRO A 958 0.78 19.26 8.68
CA PRO A 958 0.88 19.80 7.33
C PRO A 958 2.04 19.18 6.55
N TYR A 959 1.83 18.94 5.25
CA TYR A 959 2.79 18.42 4.29
C TYR A 959 2.97 19.47 3.20
N LEU A 960 4.10 20.17 3.23
CA LEU A 960 4.43 21.24 2.30
C LEU A 960 5.38 20.73 1.21
N VAL A 961 4.95 20.88 -0.02
CA VAL A 961 5.76 20.71 -1.22
C VAL A 961 6.24 22.09 -1.68
N LEU A 962 7.54 22.21 -1.94
CA LEU A 962 8.22 23.42 -2.36
C LEU A 962 8.10 23.61 -3.88
N GLY A 963 8.15 24.86 -4.32
CA GLY A 963 8.37 25.20 -5.72
C GLY A 963 9.86 25.07 -6.07
N PRO A 964 10.21 24.80 -7.33
CA PRO A 964 11.60 24.61 -7.73
C PRO A 964 12.35 25.95 -7.75
N SER A 965 13.65 25.93 -7.51
CA SER A 965 14.46 27.15 -7.53
C SER A 965 15.23 27.39 -8.84
N GLY A 966 15.46 26.36 -9.66
CA GLY A 966 16.16 26.48 -10.94
C GLY A 966 15.65 25.61 -12.09
N LYS A 967 14.85 24.56 -11.81
CA LYS A 967 14.30 23.65 -12.83
C LYS A 967 12.84 23.97 -13.16
N ILE A 968 12.42 23.66 -14.39
CA ILE A 968 11.10 24.04 -14.92
C ILE A 968 9.97 23.43 -14.04
N PRO A 969 8.97 24.24 -13.62
CA PRO A 969 7.81 23.75 -12.87
C PRO A 969 7.03 22.62 -13.57
N TYR A 970 6.56 21.63 -12.81
CA TYR A 970 5.74 20.52 -13.33
C TYR A 970 4.23 20.71 -13.13
N GLY A 971 3.84 21.61 -12.21
CA GLY A 971 2.45 21.96 -11.96
C GLY A 971 1.93 23.08 -12.87
N PRO A 972 0.60 23.22 -13.04
CA PRO A 972 0.01 24.40 -13.66
C PRO A 972 0.39 25.69 -12.93
N ALA A 973 0.57 26.78 -13.68
CA ALA A 973 1.02 28.06 -13.14
C ALA A 973 0.09 28.65 -12.06
N ASP A 974 -1.21 28.37 -12.12
CA ASP A 974 -2.21 28.77 -11.12
C ASP A 974 -2.34 27.79 -9.93
N LYS A 975 -1.60 26.66 -9.95
CA LYS A 975 -1.62 25.59 -8.94
C LYS A 975 -0.26 25.38 -8.25
N GLY A 976 0.59 26.42 -8.22
CA GLY A 976 1.91 26.37 -7.60
C GLY A 976 3.08 26.16 -8.57
N GLY A 977 2.83 26.07 -9.87
CA GLY A 977 3.83 25.90 -10.92
C GLY A 977 4.63 27.17 -11.23
N PHE A 978 5.44 27.64 -10.28
CA PHE A 978 6.29 28.82 -10.42
C PHE A 978 7.60 28.64 -9.63
N TYR A 979 8.67 29.32 -10.05
CA TYR A 979 9.97 29.22 -9.37
C TYR A 979 9.93 29.94 -8.01
N ALA A 980 10.40 29.32 -6.93
CA ALA A 980 10.32 29.87 -5.59
C ALA A 980 11.42 29.37 -4.63
N TRP A 981 11.47 30.01 -3.45
CA TRP A 981 12.08 29.48 -2.24
C TRP A 981 11.20 29.82 -1.04
N ASN A 982 11.40 29.18 0.11
CA ASN A 982 10.56 29.35 1.29
C ASN A 982 11.31 29.96 2.47
N LEU A 983 10.69 30.96 3.11
CA LEU A 983 11.12 31.50 4.39
C LEU A 983 10.13 31.08 5.47
N PHE A 984 10.56 30.33 6.46
CA PHE A 984 9.72 29.90 7.58
C PHE A 984 9.92 30.82 8.78
N GLY A 985 8.86 31.01 9.57
CA GLY A 985 8.88 31.74 10.84
C GLY A 985 8.21 30.93 11.95
N ILE A 986 8.96 30.66 13.01
CA ILE A 986 8.55 29.81 14.13
C ILE A 986 8.29 30.63 15.40
N ASP A 987 7.25 30.25 16.14
CA ASP A 987 7.02 30.66 17.54
C ASP A 987 6.64 29.46 18.44
N GLY A 988 6.18 29.73 19.67
CA GLY A 988 5.79 28.73 20.67
C GLY A 988 4.30 28.70 21.01
N GLY A 989 3.43 29.31 20.19
CA GLY A 989 1.98 29.33 20.35
C GLY A 989 1.28 28.16 19.65
N ALA A 990 -0.05 28.22 19.57
CA ALA A 990 -0.82 27.27 18.75
C ALA A 990 -0.50 27.42 17.25
N ASP A 991 -0.11 28.61 16.83
CA ASP A 991 0.29 28.94 15.45
C ASP A 991 1.80 28.89 15.24
N TRP A 992 2.43 27.82 15.75
CA TRP A 992 3.87 27.68 15.90
C TRP A 992 4.68 27.79 14.60
N ILE A 993 4.07 27.64 13.41
CA ILE A 993 4.75 27.71 12.11
C ILE A 993 3.93 28.44 11.04
N ARG A 994 4.60 29.34 10.33
CA ARG A 994 4.15 30.00 9.11
C ARG A 994 5.27 30.01 8.07
N THR A 995 4.94 30.07 6.79
CA THR A 995 5.91 30.23 5.69
C THR A 995 5.50 31.36 4.74
N GLU A 996 6.48 32.13 4.27
CA GLU A 996 6.37 32.90 3.04
C GLU A 996 6.86 32.02 1.89
N VAL A 997 6.00 31.80 0.90
CA VAL A 997 6.39 31.25 -0.40
C VAL A 997 6.84 32.43 -1.25
N ARG A 998 8.13 32.54 -1.53
CA ARG A 998 8.75 33.70 -2.18
C ARG A 998 9.10 33.37 -3.64
N PRO A 999 8.34 33.86 -4.63
CA PRO A 999 8.62 33.54 -6.02
C PRO A 999 9.82 34.34 -6.53
N LEU A 1000 10.60 33.74 -7.42
CA LEU A 1000 11.73 34.39 -8.10
C LEU A 1000 11.19 35.31 -9.21
N LEU A 1001 10.89 36.56 -8.87
CA LEU A 1001 10.25 37.53 -9.75
C LEU A 1001 11.27 38.42 -10.46
N GLU A 1002 11.10 38.60 -11.77
CA GLU A 1002 11.76 39.65 -12.55
C GLU A 1002 10.89 40.92 -12.59
N GLN A 1003 9.58 40.75 -12.73
CA GLN A 1003 8.59 41.83 -12.77
C GLN A 1003 7.25 41.37 -12.19
N VAL A 1004 6.42 42.32 -11.73
CA VAL A 1004 5.00 42.12 -11.46
C VAL A 1004 4.18 43.11 -12.28
N THR A 1005 3.06 42.66 -12.85
CA THR A 1005 2.06 43.54 -13.48
C THR A 1005 0.71 43.37 -12.81
N ILE A 1006 -0.08 44.46 -12.73
CA ILE A 1006 -1.48 44.42 -12.31
C ILE A 1006 -2.34 44.68 -13.53
N GLU A 1007 -3.25 43.77 -13.83
CA GLU A 1007 -4.34 43.94 -14.78
C GLU A 1007 -5.55 44.49 -14.01
N ALA A 1008 -5.88 45.77 -14.26
CA ALA A 1008 -7.02 46.45 -13.66
C ALA A 1008 -7.62 47.42 -14.69
N PRO A 1009 -8.94 47.68 -14.63
CA PRO A 1009 -9.57 48.68 -15.49
C PRO A 1009 -9.07 50.08 -15.14
N ALA A 1010 -8.83 50.92 -16.15
CA ALA A 1010 -8.40 52.30 -15.95
C ALA A 1010 -9.47 53.18 -15.29
N SER A 1011 -10.76 52.89 -15.53
CA SER A 1011 -11.88 53.48 -14.81
C SER A 1011 -13.02 52.48 -14.56
N LEU A 1012 -13.86 52.80 -13.56
CA LEU A 1012 -15.08 52.08 -13.18
C LEU A 1012 -16.14 53.10 -12.75
N LYS A 1013 -17.43 52.82 -12.94
CA LYS A 1013 -18.51 53.64 -12.35
C LYS A 1013 -18.87 53.18 -10.94
N ALA A 1014 -19.32 54.10 -10.10
CA ALA A 1014 -19.79 53.77 -8.76
C ALA A 1014 -20.94 52.73 -8.79
N GLY A 1015 -20.69 51.54 -8.24
CA GLY A 1015 -21.60 50.38 -8.27
C GLY A 1015 -21.18 49.27 -9.24
N GLU A 1016 -20.22 49.49 -10.12
CA GLU A 1016 -19.64 48.43 -10.96
C GLU A 1016 -18.65 47.57 -10.16
N THR A 1017 -18.43 46.34 -10.64
CA THR A 1017 -17.41 45.43 -10.12
C THR A 1017 -16.64 44.83 -11.29
N ALA A 1018 -15.32 44.80 -11.18
CA ALA A 1018 -14.44 44.13 -12.13
C ALA A 1018 -13.47 43.20 -11.39
N THR A 1019 -12.94 42.21 -12.11
CA THR A 1019 -11.82 41.40 -11.63
C THR A 1019 -10.52 42.20 -11.81
N VAL A 1020 -9.65 42.11 -10.81
CA VAL A 1020 -8.25 42.56 -10.85
C VAL A 1020 -7.37 41.33 -10.69
N THR A 1021 -6.38 41.19 -11.56
CA THR A 1021 -5.38 40.12 -11.53
C THR A 1021 -3.98 40.71 -11.34
N ALA A 1022 -3.15 40.03 -10.55
CA ALA A 1022 -1.71 40.29 -10.51
C ALA A 1022 -1.01 39.13 -11.22
N ILE A 1023 -0.01 39.43 -12.04
CA ILE A 1023 0.80 38.45 -12.77
C ILE A 1023 2.26 38.63 -12.36
N GLY A 1024 2.86 37.53 -11.90
CA GLY A 1024 4.30 37.44 -11.70
C GLY A 1024 4.97 37.00 -12.99
N HIS A 1025 6.05 37.69 -13.36
CA HIS A 1025 6.90 37.36 -14.50
C HIS A 1025 8.24 36.85 -13.94
N GLN A 1026 8.71 35.73 -14.47
CA GLN A 1026 9.91 35.05 -14.02
C GLN A 1026 10.84 34.72 -15.19
N PHE A 1027 12.04 34.29 -14.81
CA PHE A 1027 13.07 33.82 -15.72
C PHE A 1027 12.53 32.87 -16.82
N GLY A 1028 13.10 33.00 -18.02
CA GLY A 1028 12.66 32.28 -19.21
C GLY A 1028 11.37 32.83 -19.83
N GLY A 1029 10.82 33.93 -19.31
CA GLY A 1029 9.55 34.49 -19.75
C GLY A 1029 8.33 33.78 -19.17
N HIS A 1030 8.51 32.95 -18.14
CA HIS A 1030 7.43 32.25 -17.45
C HIS A 1030 6.51 33.25 -16.74
N LYS A 1031 5.19 33.00 -16.79
CA LYS A 1031 4.17 33.89 -16.21
C LYS A 1031 3.16 33.09 -15.42
N PHE A 1032 2.80 33.58 -14.25
CA PHE A 1032 1.86 32.91 -13.36
C PHE A 1032 0.96 33.93 -12.63
N PRO A 1033 -0.27 33.57 -12.24
CA PRO A 1033 -1.10 34.40 -11.39
C PRO A 1033 -0.43 34.58 -10.03
N LEU A 1034 -0.15 35.83 -9.65
CA LEU A 1034 0.50 36.16 -8.38
C LEU A 1034 -0.54 36.12 -7.23
N ALA A 1035 -0.93 34.90 -6.89
CA ALA A 1035 -1.92 34.55 -5.87
C ALA A 1035 -1.44 33.30 -5.09
N TYR A 1036 -2.17 32.91 -4.04
CA TYR A 1036 -1.97 31.64 -3.36
C TYR A 1036 -1.80 30.49 -4.38
N PRO A 1037 -0.76 29.64 -4.26
CA PRO A 1037 0.10 29.46 -3.08
C PRO A 1037 1.31 30.41 -2.97
N ALA A 1038 1.52 31.37 -3.88
CA ALA A 1038 2.54 32.40 -3.68
C ALA A 1038 2.14 33.35 -2.54
N THR A 1039 3.09 33.75 -1.68
CA THR A 1039 2.83 34.79 -0.68
C THR A 1039 2.73 36.14 -1.36
N VAL A 1040 1.53 36.72 -1.30
CA VAL A 1040 1.17 37.99 -1.92
C VAL A 1040 0.51 38.90 -0.89
N ALA A 1041 0.83 40.18 -0.92
CA ALA A 1041 0.24 41.19 -0.06
C ALA A 1041 -0.43 42.31 -0.87
N TRP A 1042 -1.76 42.41 -0.79
CA TRP A 1042 -2.52 43.51 -1.36
C TRP A 1042 -2.65 44.67 -0.37
N SER A 1043 -2.45 45.90 -0.88
CA SER A 1043 -2.55 47.17 -0.15
C SER A 1043 -3.20 48.22 -1.05
N GLY A 1044 -3.60 49.37 -0.50
CA GLY A 1044 -4.27 50.41 -1.30
C GLY A 1044 -4.27 51.78 -0.65
N SER A 1045 -4.76 52.78 -1.38
CA SER A 1045 -4.94 54.14 -0.87
C SER A 1045 -5.94 54.18 0.30
N LYS A 1046 -5.89 55.21 1.15
CA LYS A 1046 -6.69 55.33 2.40
C LYS A 1046 -8.22 55.25 2.22
N ASN A 1047 -8.69 55.34 0.98
CA ASN A 1047 -10.09 55.24 0.55
C ASN A 1047 -10.43 53.89 -0.13
N VAL A 1048 -9.53 52.90 -0.11
CA VAL A 1048 -9.80 51.50 -0.47
C VAL A 1048 -9.85 50.66 0.81
N PHE A 1049 -10.79 49.73 0.89
CA PHE A 1049 -10.72 48.62 1.83
C PHE A 1049 -10.27 47.35 1.11
N ILE A 1050 -9.42 46.55 1.75
CA ILE A 1050 -8.97 45.26 1.23
C ILE A 1050 -9.17 44.21 2.32
N GLY A 1051 -9.88 43.13 1.99
CA GLY A 1051 -10.25 42.08 2.94
C GLY A 1051 -11.45 41.29 2.43
N THR A 1052 -11.90 40.31 3.21
CA THR A 1052 -12.93 39.33 2.79
C THR A 1052 -14.01 39.11 3.86
N GLY A 1053 -15.04 38.32 3.52
CA GLY A 1053 -16.15 37.97 4.41
C GLY A 1053 -16.91 39.18 4.98
N ASP A 1054 -17.35 39.07 6.24
CA ASP A 1054 -18.10 40.12 6.92
C ASP A 1054 -17.36 41.46 7.00
N SER A 1055 -16.03 41.45 7.06
CA SER A 1055 -15.22 42.69 7.10
C SER A 1055 -15.37 43.50 5.81
N LEU A 1056 -15.42 42.83 4.66
CA LEU A 1056 -15.66 43.42 3.34
C LEU A 1056 -17.08 43.96 3.25
N GLU A 1057 -18.06 43.21 3.73
CA GLU A 1057 -19.47 43.62 3.73
C GLU A 1057 -19.77 44.80 4.68
N GLN A 1058 -19.10 44.87 5.83
CA GLN A 1058 -19.13 46.05 6.70
C GLN A 1058 -18.45 47.25 6.02
N ALA A 1059 -17.30 47.05 5.36
CA ALA A 1059 -16.62 48.11 4.62
C ALA A 1059 -17.49 48.68 3.49
N ARG A 1060 -18.19 47.84 2.71
CA ARG A 1060 -19.17 48.28 1.69
C ARG A 1060 -20.25 49.19 2.29
N LYS A 1061 -20.80 48.81 3.44
CA LYS A 1061 -21.91 49.51 4.12
C LYS A 1061 -21.47 50.76 4.89
N SER A 1062 -20.18 50.85 5.26
CA SER A 1062 -19.63 51.96 6.05
C SER A 1062 -19.70 53.35 5.39
N GLY A 1063 -19.79 53.41 4.06
CA GLY A 1063 -19.70 54.65 3.30
C GLY A 1063 -18.34 55.37 3.36
N ARG A 1064 -17.33 54.81 4.05
CA ARG A 1064 -15.98 55.38 4.24
C ARG A 1064 -15.09 55.25 3.01
N TYR A 1065 -15.33 54.24 2.18
CA TYR A 1065 -14.45 53.84 1.08
C TYR A 1065 -15.01 54.22 -0.30
N ASN A 1066 -14.11 54.52 -1.22
CA ASN A 1066 -14.38 54.74 -2.64
C ASN A 1066 -14.50 53.43 -3.42
N ALA A 1067 -13.72 52.41 -3.04
CA ALA A 1067 -13.82 51.04 -3.54
C ALA A 1067 -13.48 50.03 -2.45
N VAL A 1068 -13.82 48.77 -2.70
CA VAL A 1068 -13.35 47.63 -1.91
C VAL A 1068 -12.79 46.56 -2.84
N LEU A 1069 -11.69 45.93 -2.46
CA LEU A 1069 -11.08 44.79 -3.15
C LEU A 1069 -11.18 43.54 -2.28
N ASP A 1070 -11.73 42.48 -2.85
CA ASP A 1070 -11.61 41.11 -2.36
C ASP A 1070 -10.31 40.49 -2.92
N PRO A 1071 -9.25 40.27 -2.11
CA PRO A 1071 -8.00 39.66 -2.56
C PRO A 1071 -8.07 38.12 -2.69
N GLU A 1072 -9.20 37.47 -2.37
CA GLU A 1072 -9.42 36.05 -2.60
C GLU A 1072 -10.12 35.79 -3.92
N THR A 1073 -11.12 36.60 -4.29
CA THR A 1073 -11.83 36.48 -5.57
C THR A 1073 -11.36 37.47 -6.65
N GLY A 1074 -10.44 38.38 -6.33
CA GLY A 1074 -9.94 39.44 -7.21
C GLY A 1074 -10.96 40.56 -7.48
N LYS A 1075 -12.12 40.57 -6.84
CA LYS A 1075 -13.23 41.48 -7.18
C LYS A 1075 -13.04 42.86 -6.57
N LEU A 1076 -12.72 43.84 -7.43
CA LEU A 1076 -12.73 45.27 -7.12
C LEU A 1076 -14.14 45.83 -7.38
N THR A 1077 -14.86 46.22 -6.33
CA THR A 1077 -16.15 46.92 -6.45
C THR A 1077 -15.96 48.41 -6.19
N ALA A 1078 -16.38 49.24 -7.14
CA ALA A 1078 -16.47 50.68 -6.98
C ALA A 1078 -17.71 51.06 -6.16
N LEU A 1079 -17.58 51.98 -5.20
CA LEU A 1079 -18.66 52.46 -4.32
C LEU A 1079 -18.98 53.94 -4.52
N LYS A 1080 -17.97 54.79 -4.69
CA LYS A 1080 -18.10 56.25 -4.81
C LYS A 1080 -17.06 56.82 -5.76
N SER A 1081 -17.42 57.87 -6.48
CA SER A 1081 -16.52 58.58 -7.41
C SER A 1081 -15.31 59.21 -6.71
N GLY A 1082 -14.17 59.19 -7.40
CA GLY A 1082 -12.86 59.58 -6.88
C GLY A 1082 -11.75 58.67 -7.41
N THR A 1083 -10.48 59.00 -7.15
CA THR A 1083 -9.35 58.16 -7.55
C THR A 1083 -9.00 57.18 -6.44
N VAL A 1084 -8.71 55.93 -6.80
CA VAL A 1084 -8.16 54.91 -5.89
C VAL A 1084 -6.87 54.34 -6.47
N SER A 1085 -5.94 53.92 -5.60
CA SER A 1085 -4.82 53.08 -6.02
C SER A 1085 -4.80 51.77 -5.24
N ILE A 1086 -4.38 50.71 -5.92
CA ILE A 1086 -4.16 49.38 -5.36
C ILE A 1086 -2.74 48.95 -5.69
N SER A 1087 -2.09 48.31 -4.73
CA SER A 1087 -0.71 47.87 -4.82
C SER A 1087 -0.60 46.41 -4.39
N VAL A 1088 0.19 45.66 -5.14
CA VAL A 1088 0.51 44.26 -4.84
C VAL A 1088 2.00 44.14 -4.55
N GLN A 1089 2.36 43.42 -3.50
CA GLN A 1089 3.74 43.12 -3.13
C GLN A 1089 3.95 41.60 -3.02
N SER A 1090 5.07 41.11 -3.54
CA SER A 1090 5.56 39.75 -3.31
C SER A 1090 7.08 39.73 -3.46
N ASN A 1091 7.77 39.00 -2.58
CA ASN A 1091 9.24 38.87 -2.53
C ASN A 1091 10.01 40.19 -2.80
N GLY A 1092 9.65 41.25 -2.07
CA GLY A 1092 10.25 42.59 -2.20
C GLY A 1092 9.70 43.45 -3.34
N ILE A 1093 9.38 42.86 -4.50
CA ILE A 1093 8.82 43.61 -5.64
C ILE A 1093 7.42 44.13 -5.30
N THR A 1094 7.16 45.40 -5.61
CA THR A 1094 5.88 46.07 -5.38
C THR A 1094 5.43 46.78 -6.65
N GLN A 1095 4.23 46.49 -7.13
CA GLN A 1095 3.60 47.16 -8.28
C GLN A 1095 2.36 47.94 -7.82
N GLN A 1096 2.00 49.01 -8.54
CA GLN A 1096 0.79 49.80 -8.30
C GLN A 1096 -0.05 49.95 -9.57
N ALA A 1097 -1.37 50.00 -9.40
CA ALA A 1097 -2.34 50.43 -10.40
C ALA A 1097 -3.22 51.54 -9.79
N THR A 1098 -3.65 52.47 -10.63
CA THR A 1098 -4.54 53.59 -10.26
C THR A 1098 -5.79 53.52 -11.10
N ILE A 1099 -6.95 53.51 -10.44
CA ILE A 1099 -8.27 53.38 -11.07
C ILE A 1099 -9.07 54.66 -10.78
N ARG A 1100 -9.64 55.24 -11.84
CA ARG A 1100 -10.55 56.39 -11.72
C ARG A 1100 -11.98 55.89 -11.52
N ILE A 1101 -12.59 56.21 -10.38
CA ILE A 1101 -14.01 55.91 -10.15
C ILE A 1101 -14.85 57.11 -10.59
N GLU A 1102 -15.74 56.85 -11.54
CA GLU A 1102 -16.66 57.82 -12.09
C GLU A 1102 -18.00 57.81 -11.33
N ALA A 1103 -18.81 58.85 -11.54
CA ALA A 1103 -20.18 58.85 -11.04
C ALA A 1103 -21.03 57.79 -11.78
N LYS A 1104 -22.24 57.53 -11.28
CA LYS A 1104 -23.22 56.70 -12.00
C LYS A 1104 -23.72 57.40 -13.25
#